data_AF-A0A5A5RWS7-F1
#
_entry.id   AF-A0A5A5RWS7-F1
#
_cell.length_a   1.000
_cell.length_b   1.000
_cell.length_c   1.000
_cell.angle_alpha   90.00
_cell.angle_beta   90.00
_cell.angle_gamma   90.00
#
_symmetry.space_group_name_H-M   'P 1'
#
loop_
_entity.id
_entity.type
_entity.pdbx_description
1 polymer ?
#
loop_
_entity_poly.entity_id
_entity_poly.type
_entity_poly.pdbx_seq_one_letter_code
_entity_poly.pdbx_strand_id
1 'polypeptide(L)'
;MMKKPVICHFLIGLPASGKSTFAQVLAEEINAVVVSTDEIRAQLYGDAANQGIWADIEVQVLDQIKTAVEKDQPVIYDATNVMRPWRLDFLYKTVNLFNIQWIGWHLQTSVEKCKQRNQQRYRQVPDEVIDKMNANLQENPPESNEGLLKIYPVPVKDNNFDLDEICTILTGFKRLLANIANLNKNKVFHPYSRLLDFERLMHLMSVIINYPGIGNLAETEPENLKEILEVEELPQFSTSIEEICAVITKKYHAIYAHPKAIEKDLYWLEKNGILARGDIAANLIEIESIDYPYLISHRYNDLEKFQRLIKTIRFIVHHPFLCEENGKPSVTTETGFRQTSIVKAMYNYGLFSGKIDIENEDQRSRLENNFREDICHCIKPYQLLPNFAMKKGYFAGTGILSQYELNKLYQSLRSHSVEKYFKDPLAAEIYDIFKQRLENSKLLEGEAPYSTRLIGTKSIVDVEKYQQQFEQLEEAIKKGELLKFNHIQGSAKWPKDQPHFTAYPLQIVFHNIAWYLGYEIGEGDKKGLFAFARIDRIRFQQVNTQRDINEQKKALDKLHKLYDASAGIYLGDDVAKQRQYLDSQQGKKLNVTIILYATELAFKFICEGNQRFQKIEMSSPDWLKGTSYDRGIFKLDQNIPPYQYTIKVTVPEWSLMDIDLIRWISGWGKEVKVIEPQSLVDRIYSIGEGITNIYQDIELICCDLEKVNDLVKKKEGSDYRFISIKTPNGNAEPQSVQSELNMNPGRIHPLIINDITQFNEEDIKKTVAFIKKKKKASKIVDGLRFLIYSHSGINLASEVAITIYRELKQDTELTNLRISLNYL
;
A
#
# COMPACT_ATOMS: atom_id res chain seq x y z
N MET A 1 -35.34 -9.36 -55.75
CA MET A 1 -33.92 -8.97 -55.97
C MET A 1 -33.68 -7.71 -55.16
N MET A 2 -32.72 -7.71 -54.22
CA MET A 2 -32.34 -6.46 -53.55
C MET A 2 -31.80 -5.48 -54.61
N LYS A 3 -32.27 -4.24 -54.59
CA LYS A 3 -31.81 -3.16 -55.48
C LYS A 3 -30.30 -3.00 -55.27
N LYS A 4 -29.51 -2.89 -56.35
CA LYS A 4 -28.06 -2.68 -56.21
C LYS A 4 -27.80 -1.35 -55.51
N PRO A 5 -26.79 -1.26 -54.64
CA PRO A 5 -26.47 0.00 -53.97
C PRO A 5 -26.04 1.05 -55.00
N VAL A 6 -26.46 2.30 -54.77
CA VAL A 6 -26.00 3.44 -55.56
C VAL A 6 -24.55 3.75 -55.15
N ILE A 7 -23.68 3.92 -56.15
CA ILE A 7 -22.28 4.28 -55.91
C ILE A 7 -22.18 5.80 -55.84
N CYS A 8 -21.75 6.31 -54.69
CA CYS A 8 -21.58 7.73 -54.40
C CYS A 8 -20.09 8.05 -54.19
N HIS A 9 -19.75 9.34 -54.23
CA HIS A 9 -18.39 9.85 -54.27
C HIS A 9 -18.15 10.83 -53.12
N PHE A 10 -17.10 10.59 -52.34
CA PHE A 10 -16.78 11.30 -51.11
C PHE A 10 -15.49 12.07 -51.30
N LEU A 11 -15.55 13.41 -51.31
CA LEU A 11 -14.38 14.25 -51.55
C LEU A 11 -13.62 14.52 -50.25
N ILE A 12 -12.30 14.42 -50.28
CA ILE A 12 -11.42 14.64 -49.12
C ILE A 12 -10.31 15.59 -49.53
N GLY A 13 -10.10 16.67 -48.77
CA GLY A 13 -8.97 17.56 -48.98
C GLY A 13 -9.11 18.93 -48.34
N LEU A 14 -8.00 19.63 -48.23
CA LEU A 14 -7.92 20.95 -47.61
C LEU A 14 -8.80 22.01 -48.31
N PRO A 15 -9.17 23.10 -47.61
CA PRO A 15 -9.70 24.28 -48.26
C PRO A 15 -8.82 24.70 -49.45
N ALA A 16 -9.45 25.12 -50.56
CA ALA A 16 -8.78 25.51 -51.80
C ALA A 16 -7.90 24.43 -52.50
N SER A 17 -8.05 23.14 -52.14
CA SER A 17 -7.39 22.04 -52.86
C SER A 17 -7.96 21.79 -54.27
N GLY A 18 -9.15 22.32 -54.58
CA GLY A 18 -9.84 22.14 -55.87
C GLY A 18 -11.02 21.17 -55.83
N LYS A 19 -11.53 20.80 -54.64
CA LYS A 19 -12.64 19.84 -54.48
C LYS A 19 -13.89 20.22 -55.28
N SER A 20 -14.40 21.44 -55.11
CA SER A 20 -15.62 21.87 -55.79
C SER A 20 -15.45 21.91 -57.32
N THR A 21 -14.26 22.28 -57.81
CA THR A 21 -13.93 22.20 -59.23
C THR A 21 -13.93 20.75 -59.72
N PHE A 22 -13.31 19.84 -58.96
CA PHE A 22 -13.35 18.40 -59.26
C PHE A 22 -14.77 17.83 -59.20
N ALA A 23 -15.59 18.28 -58.24
CA ALA A 23 -16.96 17.85 -58.06
C ALA A 23 -17.81 18.16 -59.30
N GLN A 24 -17.68 19.37 -59.86
CA GLN A 24 -18.40 19.77 -61.07
C GLN A 24 -17.98 18.93 -62.28
N VAL A 25 -16.67 18.77 -62.49
CA VAL A 25 -16.13 17.95 -63.58
C VAL A 25 -16.62 16.50 -63.47
N LEU A 26 -16.57 15.93 -62.27
CA LEU A 26 -17.06 14.57 -62.03
C LEU A 26 -18.58 14.49 -62.22
N ALA A 27 -19.34 15.48 -61.75
CA ALA A 27 -20.81 15.49 -61.86
C ALA A 27 -21.30 15.45 -63.30
N GLU A 28 -20.63 16.18 -64.20
CA GLU A 28 -20.92 16.17 -65.63
C GLU A 28 -20.68 14.79 -66.26
N GLU A 29 -19.56 14.14 -65.91
CA GLU A 29 -19.17 12.85 -66.48
C GLU A 29 -20.08 11.69 -66.05
N ILE A 30 -20.51 11.66 -64.78
CA ILE A 30 -21.34 10.56 -64.24
C ILE A 30 -22.80 10.92 -64.01
N ASN A 31 -23.24 12.11 -64.44
CA ASN A 31 -24.60 12.64 -64.23
C ASN A 31 -25.02 12.54 -62.75
N ALA A 32 -24.16 13.08 -61.86
CA ALA A 32 -24.33 13.01 -60.41
C ALA A 32 -24.85 14.31 -59.81
N VAL A 33 -25.50 14.20 -58.64
CA VAL A 33 -25.92 15.35 -57.84
C VAL A 33 -24.79 15.74 -56.90
N VAL A 34 -24.31 16.98 -56.98
CA VAL A 34 -23.35 17.53 -56.01
C VAL A 34 -24.10 17.99 -54.77
N VAL A 35 -23.73 17.47 -53.61
CA VAL A 35 -24.23 17.89 -52.30
C VAL A 35 -23.08 18.60 -51.59
N SER A 36 -23.07 19.94 -51.66
CA SER A 36 -22.04 20.78 -51.08
C SER A 36 -22.49 21.40 -49.76
N THR A 37 -21.69 21.22 -48.71
CA THR A 37 -21.98 21.87 -47.41
C THR A 37 -21.91 23.38 -47.49
N ASP A 38 -21.12 23.95 -48.41
CA ASP A 38 -21.02 25.39 -48.60
C ASP A 38 -22.25 25.97 -49.31
N GLU A 39 -22.81 25.26 -50.30
CA GLU A 39 -24.04 25.67 -50.97
C GLU A 39 -25.24 25.62 -50.01
N ILE A 40 -25.31 24.57 -49.19
CA ILE A 40 -26.37 24.44 -48.17
C ILE A 40 -26.26 25.55 -47.12
N ARG A 41 -25.05 25.93 -46.69
CA ARG A 41 -24.86 27.09 -45.80
C ARG A 41 -25.37 28.39 -46.42
N ALA A 42 -25.06 28.62 -47.70
CA ALA A 42 -25.55 29.81 -48.41
C ALA A 42 -27.09 29.81 -48.51
N GLN A 43 -27.72 28.65 -48.73
CA GLN A 43 -29.18 28.53 -48.78
C GLN A 43 -29.84 28.76 -47.41
N LEU A 44 -29.28 28.19 -46.34
CA LEU A 44 -29.86 28.29 -44.99
C LEU A 44 -29.59 29.63 -44.32
N TYR A 45 -28.40 30.21 -44.52
CA TYR A 45 -27.92 31.36 -43.75
C TYR A 45 -27.62 32.59 -44.61
N GLY A 46 -27.88 32.54 -45.92
CA GLY A 46 -27.63 33.63 -46.87
C GLY A 46 -26.17 33.78 -47.31
N ASP A 47 -25.21 33.26 -46.54
CA ASP A 47 -23.78 33.28 -46.85
C ASP A 47 -23.10 31.96 -46.44
N ALA A 48 -22.34 31.37 -47.37
CA ALA A 48 -21.54 30.17 -47.14
C ALA A 48 -20.44 30.37 -46.06
N ALA A 49 -20.03 31.62 -45.80
CA ALA A 49 -19.05 31.93 -44.75
C ALA A 49 -19.61 31.74 -43.33
N ASN A 50 -20.94 31.79 -43.16
CA ASN A 50 -21.58 31.52 -41.88
C ASN A 50 -21.50 30.01 -41.58
N GLN A 51 -20.80 29.65 -40.50
CA GLN A 51 -20.62 28.24 -40.13
C GLN A 51 -21.93 27.57 -39.71
N GLY A 52 -22.91 28.34 -39.20
CA GLY A 52 -24.22 27.84 -38.81
C GLY A 52 -24.20 26.73 -37.74
N ILE A 53 -25.36 26.11 -37.51
CA ILE A 53 -25.51 24.92 -36.67
C ILE A 53 -25.36 23.69 -37.57
N TRP A 54 -24.44 22.78 -37.24
CA TRP A 54 -24.20 21.56 -38.06
C TRP A 54 -25.44 20.69 -38.19
N ALA A 55 -26.25 20.55 -37.13
CA ALA A 55 -27.46 19.73 -37.15
C ALA A 55 -28.44 20.15 -38.25
N ASP A 56 -28.63 21.45 -38.47
CA ASP A 56 -29.53 21.97 -39.51
C ASP A 56 -28.98 21.72 -40.92
N ILE A 57 -27.65 21.86 -41.08
CA ILE A 57 -26.95 21.57 -42.35
C ILE A 57 -27.03 20.07 -42.65
N GLU A 58 -26.80 19.21 -41.65
CA GLU A 58 -26.81 17.77 -41.79
C GLU A 58 -28.17 17.25 -42.25
N VAL A 59 -29.28 17.80 -41.71
CA VAL A 59 -30.64 17.46 -42.17
C VAL A 59 -30.80 17.70 -43.67
N GLN A 60 -30.36 18.86 -44.17
CA GLN A 60 -30.44 19.18 -45.60
C GLN A 60 -29.53 18.28 -46.45
N VAL A 61 -28.30 18.01 -45.97
CA VAL A 61 -27.38 17.09 -46.65
C VAL A 61 -28.01 15.70 -46.80
N LEU A 62 -28.57 15.15 -45.72
CA LEU A 62 -29.21 13.83 -45.73
C LEU A 62 -30.46 13.80 -46.61
N ASP A 63 -31.27 14.86 -46.64
CA ASP A 63 -32.47 14.93 -47.48
C ASP A 63 -32.13 15.00 -48.99
N GLN A 64 -31.11 15.76 -49.36
CA GLN A 64 -30.61 15.81 -50.74
C GLN A 64 -30.04 14.45 -51.18
N ILE A 65 -29.25 13.79 -50.31
CA ILE A 65 -28.74 12.44 -50.57
C ILE A 65 -29.90 11.47 -50.76
N LYS A 66 -30.88 11.48 -49.85
CA LYS A 66 -32.06 10.62 -49.93
C LYS A 66 -32.78 10.78 -51.27
N THR A 67 -33.06 12.02 -51.65
CA THR A 67 -33.76 12.35 -52.90
C THR A 67 -33.01 11.85 -54.14
N ALA A 68 -31.67 11.98 -54.16
CA ALA A 68 -30.85 11.48 -55.27
C ALA A 68 -30.82 9.95 -55.32
N VAL A 69 -30.65 9.29 -54.17
CA VAL A 69 -30.60 7.83 -54.07
C VAL A 69 -31.93 7.17 -54.45
N GLU A 70 -33.06 7.77 -54.06
CA GLU A 70 -34.39 7.30 -54.47
C GLU A 70 -34.58 7.34 -56.00
N LYS A 71 -33.90 8.29 -56.67
CA LYS A 71 -33.86 8.43 -58.13
C LYS A 71 -32.75 7.62 -58.82
N ASP A 72 -32.03 6.78 -58.09
CA ASP A 72 -30.85 6.03 -58.56
C ASP A 72 -29.74 6.93 -59.16
N GLN A 73 -29.65 8.19 -58.69
CA GLN A 73 -28.63 9.13 -59.12
C GLN A 73 -27.42 9.09 -58.17
N PRO A 74 -26.18 8.97 -58.68
CA PRO A 74 -24.97 9.09 -57.86
C PRO A 74 -24.91 10.44 -57.16
N VAL A 75 -24.32 10.45 -55.96
CA VAL A 75 -24.11 11.69 -55.19
C VAL A 75 -22.61 11.96 -55.07
N ILE A 76 -22.21 13.22 -55.23
CA ILE A 76 -20.87 13.70 -54.89
C ILE A 76 -20.99 14.57 -53.64
N TYR A 77 -20.46 14.11 -52.52
CA TYR A 77 -20.43 14.87 -51.28
C TYR A 77 -19.19 15.76 -51.23
N ASP A 78 -19.39 17.07 -51.38
CA ASP A 78 -18.34 18.10 -51.34
C ASP A 78 -18.25 18.74 -49.96
N ALA A 79 -17.29 18.28 -49.17
CA ALA A 79 -16.88 18.85 -47.91
C ALA A 79 -15.37 18.67 -47.72
N THR A 80 -14.79 19.29 -46.69
CA THR A 80 -13.34 19.15 -46.42
C THR A 80 -12.96 17.74 -46.00
N ASN A 81 -13.76 17.11 -45.13
CA ASN A 81 -13.61 15.73 -44.65
C ASN A 81 -12.21 15.41 -44.10
N VAL A 82 -11.59 16.40 -43.47
CA VAL A 82 -10.21 16.33 -42.98
C VAL A 82 -10.05 15.58 -41.66
N MET A 83 -11.11 15.46 -40.86
CA MET A 83 -11.09 14.79 -39.55
C MET A 83 -11.73 13.40 -39.64
N ARG A 84 -11.07 12.38 -39.09
CA ARG A 84 -11.55 10.99 -39.05
C ARG A 84 -12.94 10.86 -38.40
N PRO A 85 -13.25 11.50 -37.25
CA PRO A 85 -14.59 11.42 -36.68
C PRO A 85 -15.69 11.97 -37.60
N TRP A 86 -15.43 13.03 -38.37
CA TRP A 86 -16.40 13.57 -39.33
C TRP A 86 -16.67 12.57 -40.47
N ARG A 87 -15.62 11.92 -40.96
CA ARG A 87 -15.74 10.88 -41.99
C ARG A 87 -16.52 9.68 -41.47
N LEU A 88 -16.15 9.16 -40.30
CA LEU A 88 -16.83 8.01 -39.68
C LEU A 88 -18.31 8.29 -39.41
N ASP A 89 -18.64 9.45 -38.84
CA ASP A 89 -20.02 9.82 -38.50
C ASP A 89 -20.90 9.85 -39.76
N PHE A 90 -20.44 10.58 -40.78
CA PHE A 90 -21.16 10.72 -42.04
C PHE A 90 -21.29 9.38 -42.78
N LEU A 91 -20.19 8.63 -42.93
CA LEU A 91 -20.22 7.35 -43.63
C LEU A 91 -21.12 6.35 -42.90
N TYR A 92 -21.03 6.27 -41.57
CA TYR A 92 -21.87 5.39 -40.76
C TYR A 92 -23.36 5.73 -40.88
N LYS A 93 -23.74 7.02 -40.75
CA LYS A 93 -25.13 7.44 -40.87
C LYS A 93 -25.69 7.11 -42.26
N THR A 94 -24.97 7.50 -43.31
CA THR A 94 -25.49 7.38 -44.68
C THR A 94 -25.65 5.93 -45.15
N VAL A 95 -24.72 5.02 -44.81
CA VAL A 95 -24.85 3.60 -45.20
C VAL A 95 -25.89 2.82 -44.40
N ASN A 96 -26.25 3.30 -43.20
CA ASN A 96 -27.33 2.69 -42.42
C ASN A 96 -28.71 3.26 -42.80
N LEU A 97 -28.77 4.49 -43.29
CA LEU A 97 -30.03 5.13 -43.73
C LEU A 97 -30.38 4.83 -45.19
N PHE A 98 -29.38 4.65 -46.04
CA PHE A 98 -29.57 4.53 -47.49
C PHE A 98 -28.81 3.33 -48.06
N ASN A 99 -29.35 2.73 -49.13
CA ASN A 99 -28.67 1.65 -49.86
C ASN A 99 -27.60 2.21 -50.80
N ILE A 100 -26.50 2.70 -50.22
CA ILE A 100 -25.40 3.34 -50.95
C ILE A 100 -24.05 2.74 -50.58
N GLN A 101 -23.04 3.03 -51.42
CA GLN A 101 -21.64 2.74 -51.16
C GLN A 101 -20.79 3.94 -51.58
N TRP A 102 -19.69 4.19 -50.88
CA TRP A 102 -18.87 5.39 -51.10
C TRP A 102 -17.50 5.07 -51.70
N ILE A 103 -17.04 5.92 -52.61
CA ILE A 103 -15.65 5.97 -53.09
C ILE A 103 -15.02 7.25 -52.60
N GLY A 104 -13.82 7.17 -52.04
CA GLY A 104 -13.06 8.34 -51.61
C GLY A 104 -12.22 8.93 -52.73
N TRP A 105 -12.23 10.25 -52.85
CA TRP A 105 -11.32 11.02 -53.70
C TRP A 105 -10.48 11.95 -52.84
N HIS A 106 -9.18 11.65 -52.70
CA HIS A 106 -8.27 12.42 -51.85
C HIS A 106 -7.44 13.40 -52.69
N LEU A 107 -7.77 14.69 -52.60
CA LEU A 107 -7.05 15.76 -53.28
C LEU A 107 -5.81 16.16 -52.48
N GLN A 108 -4.67 15.59 -52.85
CA GLN A 108 -3.37 15.76 -52.17
C GLN A 108 -2.60 17.01 -52.64
N THR A 109 -3.30 18.15 -52.77
CA THR A 109 -2.65 19.43 -53.08
C THR A 109 -1.80 19.88 -51.89
N SER A 110 -0.58 20.37 -52.13
CA SER A 110 0.30 20.82 -51.05
C SER A 110 -0.31 21.96 -50.24
N VAL A 111 0.01 22.02 -48.94
CA VAL A 111 -0.55 23.01 -48.01
C VAL A 111 -0.22 24.44 -48.47
N GLU A 112 0.97 24.66 -49.01
CA GLU A 112 1.42 25.96 -49.54
C GLU A 112 0.56 26.40 -50.73
N LYS A 113 0.28 25.47 -51.65
CA LYS A 113 -0.56 25.75 -52.83
C LYS A 113 -2.01 26.00 -52.42
N CYS A 114 -2.51 25.28 -51.42
CA CYS A 114 -3.83 25.55 -50.82
C CYS A 114 -3.89 26.96 -50.22
N LYS A 115 -2.89 27.38 -49.44
CA LYS A 115 -2.81 28.73 -48.87
C LYS A 115 -2.75 29.82 -49.94
N GLN A 116 -1.90 29.65 -50.96
CA GLN A 116 -1.81 30.57 -52.10
C GLN A 116 -3.15 30.72 -52.82
N ARG A 117 -3.82 29.61 -53.14
CA ARG A 117 -5.15 29.64 -53.78
C ARG A 117 -6.20 30.26 -52.86
N ASN A 118 -6.14 30.00 -51.56
CA ASN A 118 -7.06 30.54 -50.58
C ASN A 118 -7.00 32.08 -50.51
N GLN A 119 -5.81 32.68 -50.61
CA GLN A 119 -5.65 34.15 -50.66
C GLN A 119 -6.30 34.80 -51.88
N GLN A 120 -6.42 34.06 -52.99
CA GLN A 120 -7.03 34.55 -54.24
C GLN A 120 -8.56 34.36 -54.27
N ARG A 121 -9.14 33.68 -53.28
CA ARG A 121 -10.58 33.46 -53.20
C ARG A 121 -11.28 34.62 -52.49
N TYR A 122 -12.52 34.88 -52.92
CA TYR A 122 -13.41 35.82 -52.25
C TYR A 122 -13.66 35.45 -50.78
N ARG A 123 -13.80 34.16 -50.50
CA ARG A 123 -13.88 33.58 -49.13
C ARG A 123 -12.53 33.01 -48.74
N GLN A 124 -11.94 33.53 -47.67
CA GLN A 124 -10.64 33.11 -47.15
C GLN A 124 -10.81 32.37 -45.82
N VAL A 125 -10.09 31.25 -45.67
CA VAL A 125 -9.93 30.54 -44.39
C VAL A 125 -8.57 30.92 -43.78
N PRO A 126 -8.45 31.26 -42.49
CA PRO A 126 -7.16 31.58 -41.89
C PRO A 126 -6.13 30.45 -42.08
N ASP A 127 -4.87 30.81 -42.35
CA ASP A 127 -3.80 29.84 -42.62
C ASP A 127 -3.61 28.85 -41.46
N GLU A 128 -3.76 29.30 -40.21
CA GLU A 128 -3.70 28.45 -39.01
C GLU A 128 -4.76 27.34 -39.01
N VAL A 129 -5.96 27.63 -39.53
CA VAL A 129 -7.03 26.63 -39.66
C VAL A 129 -6.68 25.63 -40.75
N ILE A 130 -6.10 26.08 -41.87
CA ILE A 130 -5.63 25.19 -42.94
C ILE A 130 -4.51 24.27 -42.41
N ASP A 131 -3.58 24.81 -41.62
CA ASP A 131 -2.51 24.04 -40.99
C ASP A 131 -3.05 22.99 -40.02
N LYS A 132 -4.03 23.36 -39.17
CA LYS A 132 -4.71 22.42 -38.27
C LYS A 132 -5.44 21.33 -39.04
N MET A 133 -6.14 21.68 -40.12
CA MET A 133 -6.81 20.70 -40.99
C MET A 133 -5.80 19.77 -41.67
N ASN A 134 -4.63 20.27 -42.07
CA ASN A 134 -3.56 19.46 -42.63
C ASN A 134 -2.96 18.51 -41.58
N ALA A 135 -2.70 18.99 -40.37
CA ALA A 135 -2.21 18.16 -39.26
C ALA A 135 -3.17 16.99 -38.97
N ASN A 136 -4.48 17.25 -38.91
CA ASN A 136 -5.49 16.20 -38.73
C ASN A 136 -5.46 15.13 -39.84
N LEU A 137 -5.26 15.53 -41.11
CA LEU A 137 -5.13 14.59 -42.23
C LEU A 137 -3.83 13.79 -42.19
N GLN A 138 -2.73 14.37 -41.69
CA GLN A 138 -1.45 13.67 -41.56
C GLN A 138 -1.48 12.67 -40.40
N GLU A 139 -2.08 13.05 -39.28
CA GLU A 139 -2.21 12.19 -38.10
C GLU A 139 -3.20 11.04 -38.36
N ASN A 140 -4.34 11.35 -39.00
CA ASN A 140 -5.40 10.40 -39.29
C ASN A 140 -5.78 10.41 -40.79
N PRO A 141 -4.92 9.87 -41.67
CA PRO A 141 -5.19 9.81 -43.10
C PRO A 141 -6.47 9.00 -43.37
N PRO A 142 -7.19 9.31 -44.46
CA PRO A 142 -8.40 8.57 -44.80
C PRO A 142 -8.06 7.12 -45.15
N GLU A 143 -8.78 6.19 -44.53
CA GLU A 143 -8.61 4.75 -44.74
C GLU A 143 -9.89 4.11 -45.31
N SER A 144 -9.74 3.11 -46.18
CA SER A 144 -10.89 2.43 -46.79
C SER A 144 -11.80 1.75 -45.74
N ASN A 145 -11.22 1.28 -44.63
CA ASN A 145 -11.94 0.64 -43.52
C ASN A 145 -12.90 1.58 -42.76
N GLU A 146 -12.87 2.90 -43.03
CA GLU A 146 -13.83 3.88 -42.52
C GLU A 146 -15.21 3.76 -43.18
N GLY A 147 -15.34 2.96 -44.25
CA GLY A 147 -16.57 2.78 -45.02
C GLY A 147 -16.46 3.21 -46.48
N LEU A 148 -15.24 3.44 -46.97
CA LEU A 148 -14.95 3.80 -48.36
C LEU A 148 -14.49 2.55 -49.12
N LEU A 149 -15.19 2.17 -50.19
CA LEU A 149 -14.86 1.00 -51.01
C LEU A 149 -13.39 1.01 -51.46
N LYS A 150 -12.92 2.19 -51.85
CA LYS A 150 -11.55 2.48 -52.21
C LYS A 150 -11.33 3.99 -52.16
N ILE A 151 -10.09 4.40 -51.93
CA ILE A 151 -9.66 5.80 -51.96
C ILE A 151 -8.72 5.97 -53.14
N TYR A 152 -8.99 6.98 -53.97
CA TYR A 152 -8.17 7.35 -55.11
C TYR A 152 -7.48 8.69 -54.84
N PRO A 153 -6.14 8.76 -54.93
CA PRO A 153 -5.45 10.04 -54.92
C PRO A 153 -5.78 10.79 -56.22
N VAL A 154 -6.08 12.08 -56.13
CA VAL A 154 -6.31 12.94 -57.30
C VAL A 154 -5.09 13.84 -57.50
N PRO A 155 -4.20 13.53 -58.45
CA PRO A 155 -3.04 14.36 -58.74
C PRO A 155 -3.48 15.62 -59.48
N VAL A 156 -3.38 16.78 -58.84
CA VAL A 156 -3.68 18.08 -59.48
C VAL A 156 -2.41 18.58 -60.20
N LYS A 157 -2.21 18.16 -61.45
CA LYS A 157 -1.16 18.70 -62.34
C LYS A 157 -1.74 19.85 -63.17
N ASP A 158 -1.13 21.03 -63.09
CA ASP A 158 -1.45 22.20 -63.93
C ASP A 158 -2.95 22.60 -64.01
N ASN A 159 -3.67 22.44 -62.90
CA ASN A 159 -5.11 22.74 -62.78
C ASN A 159 -6.06 21.90 -63.67
N ASN A 160 -5.56 20.85 -64.33
CA ASN A 160 -6.40 19.90 -65.07
C ASN A 160 -6.49 18.55 -64.33
N PHE A 161 -7.61 17.86 -64.54
CA PHE A 161 -7.85 16.50 -64.05
C PHE A 161 -7.69 15.52 -65.22
N ASP A 162 -7.11 14.35 -64.95
CA ASP A 162 -7.00 13.27 -65.93
C ASP A 162 -8.34 12.53 -66.03
N LEU A 163 -9.17 12.95 -67.00
CA LEU A 163 -10.51 12.39 -67.22
C LEU A 163 -10.45 10.92 -67.67
N ASP A 164 -9.42 10.52 -68.42
CA ASP A 164 -9.27 9.14 -68.90
C ASP A 164 -8.98 8.17 -67.72
N GLU A 165 -8.15 8.61 -66.77
CA GLU A 165 -7.91 7.86 -65.53
C GLU A 165 -9.18 7.74 -64.69
N ILE A 166 -9.95 8.83 -64.55
CA ILE A 166 -11.23 8.85 -63.82
C ILE A 166 -12.24 7.89 -64.47
N CYS A 167 -12.42 7.94 -65.79
CA CYS A 167 -13.32 7.04 -66.51
C CYS A 167 -12.89 5.56 -66.39
N THR A 168 -11.58 5.29 -66.38
CA THR A 168 -11.04 3.94 -66.13
C THR A 168 -11.38 3.45 -64.72
N ILE A 169 -11.28 4.33 -63.71
CA ILE A 169 -11.70 4.02 -62.34
C ILE A 169 -13.20 3.73 -62.28
N LEU A 170 -14.02 4.55 -62.94
CA LEU A 170 -15.48 4.45 -62.96
C LEU A 170 -15.98 3.14 -63.58
N THR A 171 -15.32 2.66 -64.63
CA THR A 171 -15.67 1.39 -65.30
C THR A 171 -15.26 0.14 -64.49
N GLY A 172 -14.29 0.26 -63.58
CA GLY A 172 -13.75 -0.85 -62.78
C GLY A 172 -14.58 -1.32 -61.59
N PHE A 173 -15.68 -0.63 -61.22
CA PHE A 173 -16.37 -0.87 -59.94
C PHE A 173 -17.02 -2.25 -59.79
N LYS A 174 -17.55 -2.82 -60.88
CA LYS A 174 -18.14 -4.18 -60.82
C LYS A 174 -17.11 -5.21 -60.36
N ARG A 175 -15.86 -5.05 -60.80
CA ARG A 175 -14.74 -5.89 -60.38
C ARG A 175 -14.35 -5.61 -58.93
N LEU A 176 -14.36 -4.35 -58.49
CA LEU A 176 -14.05 -3.98 -57.11
C LEU A 176 -15.03 -4.62 -56.10
N LEU A 177 -16.34 -4.51 -56.33
CA LEU A 177 -17.35 -5.11 -55.46
C LEU A 177 -17.25 -6.65 -55.43
N ALA A 178 -17.00 -7.28 -56.58
CA ALA A 178 -16.77 -8.72 -56.66
C ALA A 178 -15.50 -9.13 -55.89
N ASN A 179 -14.43 -8.35 -55.99
CA ASN A 179 -13.19 -8.60 -55.24
C ASN A 179 -13.41 -8.49 -53.72
N ILE A 180 -14.13 -7.47 -53.26
CA ILE A 180 -14.44 -7.30 -51.83
C ILE A 180 -15.29 -8.47 -51.32
N ALA A 181 -16.35 -8.83 -52.06
CA ALA A 181 -17.19 -9.97 -51.71
C ALA A 181 -16.38 -11.28 -51.65
N ASN A 182 -15.46 -11.48 -52.60
CA ASN A 182 -14.56 -12.64 -52.61
C ASN A 182 -13.58 -12.63 -51.43
N LEU A 183 -13.02 -11.47 -51.06
CA LEU A 183 -12.13 -11.32 -49.90
C LEU A 183 -12.86 -11.59 -48.58
N ASN A 184 -14.15 -11.28 -48.52
CA ASN A 184 -14.98 -11.44 -47.33
C ASN A 184 -15.65 -12.82 -47.23
N LYS A 185 -15.65 -13.61 -48.31
CA LYS A 185 -16.34 -14.91 -48.40
C LYS A 185 -16.02 -15.90 -47.27
N ASN A 186 -14.77 -15.88 -46.79
CA ASN A 186 -14.29 -16.83 -45.76
C ASN A 186 -14.14 -16.18 -44.38
N LYS A 187 -14.66 -14.96 -44.18
CA LYS A 187 -14.57 -14.27 -42.90
C LYS A 187 -15.85 -14.45 -42.10
N VAL A 188 -15.70 -14.52 -40.78
CA VAL A 188 -16.84 -14.48 -39.86
C VAL A 188 -16.88 -13.10 -39.23
N PHE A 189 -17.86 -12.27 -39.61
CA PHE A 189 -18.02 -10.94 -39.02
C PHE A 189 -18.76 -11.00 -37.68
N HIS A 190 -18.56 -9.96 -36.88
CA HIS A 190 -19.04 -9.78 -35.53
C HIS A 190 -19.47 -8.31 -35.30
N PRO A 191 -20.08 -7.95 -34.15
CA PRO A 191 -20.55 -6.58 -33.88
C PRO A 191 -19.45 -5.52 -33.96
N TYR A 192 -18.21 -5.87 -33.64
CA TYR A 192 -17.05 -4.99 -33.73
C TYR A 192 -16.32 -5.08 -35.08
N SER A 193 -16.90 -5.67 -36.13
CA SER A 193 -16.27 -5.69 -37.46
C SER A 193 -16.35 -4.35 -38.19
N ARG A 194 -17.21 -3.44 -37.73
CA ARG A 194 -17.24 -2.05 -38.17
C ARG A 194 -16.17 -1.29 -37.39
N LEU A 195 -15.40 -0.47 -38.09
CA LEU A 195 -14.29 0.27 -37.48
C LEU A 195 -14.74 1.16 -36.32
N LEU A 196 -15.89 1.84 -36.44
CA LEU A 196 -16.44 2.69 -35.38
C LEU A 196 -16.69 1.92 -34.08
N ASP A 197 -17.34 0.76 -34.18
CA ASP A 197 -17.64 -0.10 -33.02
C ASP A 197 -16.36 -0.67 -32.40
N PHE A 198 -15.39 -1.05 -33.24
CA PHE A 198 -14.08 -1.51 -32.79
C PHE A 198 -13.30 -0.41 -32.03
N GLU A 199 -13.20 0.78 -32.62
CA GLU A 199 -12.49 1.93 -32.04
C GLU A 199 -13.12 2.35 -30.72
N ARG A 200 -14.45 2.43 -30.66
CA ARG A 200 -15.17 2.72 -29.42
C ARG A 200 -14.82 1.71 -28.32
N LEU A 201 -14.75 0.41 -28.63
CA LEU A 201 -14.38 -0.61 -27.65
C LEU A 201 -12.95 -0.41 -27.13
N MET A 202 -12.01 -0.13 -28.04
CA MET A 202 -10.62 0.11 -27.68
C MET A 202 -10.44 1.39 -26.86
N HIS A 203 -11.13 2.47 -27.23
CA HIS A 203 -11.13 3.75 -26.51
C HIS A 203 -11.75 3.61 -25.11
N LEU A 204 -12.85 2.87 -24.99
CA LEU A 204 -13.44 2.54 -23.70
C LEU A 204 -12.45 1.80 -22.80
N MET A 205 -11.81 0.75 -23.30
CA MET A 205 -10.78 0.01 -22.55
C MET A 205 -9.61 0.93 -22.15
N SER A 206 -9.19 1.82 -23.06
CA SER A 206 -8.12 2.78 -22.81
C SER A 206 -8.46 3.73 -21.66
N VAL A 207 -9.67 4.29 -21.64
CA VAL A 207 -10.12 5.18 -20.57
C VAL A 207 -10.18 4.44 -19.24
N ILE A 208 -10.72 3.23 -19.20
CA ILE A 208 -10.81 2.45 -17.95
C ILE A 208 -9.42 2.10 -17.40
N ILE A 209 -8.48 1.73 -18.27
CA ILE A 209 -7.12 1.34 -17.88
C ILE A 209 -6.31 2.54 -17.40
N ASN A 210 -6.44 3.69 -18.06
CA ASN A 210 -5.64 4.88 -17.78
C ASN A 210 -6.26 5.78 -16.69
N TYR A 211 -7.56 5.66 -16.42
CA TYR A 211 -8.27 6.41 -15.39
C TYR A 211 -9.04 5.44 -14.45
N PRO A 212 -8.33 4.73 -13.55
CA PRO A 212 -8.96 3.79 -12.62
C PRO A 212 -10.02 4.48 -11.76
N GLY A 213 -11.22 3.91 -11.68
CA GLY A 213 -12.36 4.50 -10.97
C GLY A 213 -13.30 5.33 -11.85
N ILE A 214 -13.02 5.45 -13.15
CA ILE A 214 -13.92 6.12 -14.11
C ILE A 214 -15.35 5.59 -14.01
N GLY A 215 -16.32 6.51 -14.06
CA GLY A 215 -17.72 6.26 -13.76
C GLY A 215 -18.09 6.57 -12.31
N ASN A 216 -17.10 6.87 -11.45
CA ASN A 216 -17.29 7.28 -10.07
C ASN A 216 -16.29 8.37 -9.63
N LEU A 217 -15.50 8.93 -10.56
CA LEU A 217 -14.45 9.89 -10.21
C LEU A 217 -15.05 11.22 -9.75
N ALA A 218 -16.25 11.58 -10.22
CA ALA A 218 -16.93 12.77 -9.74
C ALA A 218 -17.16 12.75 -8.21
N GLU A 219 -17.38 11.56 -7.64
CA GLU A 219 -17.58 11.37 -6.21
C GLU A 219 -16.26 11.16 -5.46
N THR A 220 -15.34 10.35 -6.01
CA THR A 220 -14.14 9.93 -5.28
C THR A 220 -12.93 10.84 -5.47
N GLU A 221 -12.73 11.38 -6.67
CA GLU A 221 -11.53 12.16 -7.05
C GLU A 221 -11.91 13.33 -7.99
N PRO A 222 -12.75 14.30 -7.55
CA PRO A 222 -13.34 15.31 -8.44
C PRO A 222 -12.29 16.22 -9.09
N GLU A 223 -11.21 16.56 -8.39
CA GLU A 223 -10.13 17.40 -8.94
C GLU A 223 -9.38 16.69 -10.08
N ASN A 224 -9.19 15.36 -9.97
CA ASN A 224 -8.62 14.54 -11.04
C ASN A 224 -9.55 14.54 -12.26
N LEU A 225 -10.86 14.40 -12.05
CA LEU A 225 -11.83 14.47 -13.15
C LEU A 225 -11.87 15.85 -13.83
N LYS A 226 -11.73 16.94 -13.08
CA LYS A 226 -11.60 18.30 -13.65
C LYS A 226 -10.38 18.43 -14.54
N GLU A 227 -9.25 17.89 -14.11
CA GLU A 227 -8.01 17.87 -14.90
C GLU A 227 -8.20 17.04 -16.19
N ILE A 228 -8.83 15.86 -16.09
CA ILE A 228 -9.11 14.99 -17.24
C ILE A 228 -10.01 15.70 -18.27
N LEU A 229 -11.05 16.39 -17.80
CA LEU A 229 -12.03 17.10 -18.63
C LEU A 229 -11.55 18.49 -19.09
N GLU A 230 -10.51 19.03 -18.44
CA GLU A 230 -10.01 20.39 -18.61
C GLU A 230 -11.12 21.45 -18.37
N VAL A 231 -11.82 21.34 -17.24
CA VAL A 231 -12.91 22.24 -16.84
C VAL A 231 -12.69 22.78 -15.43
N GLU A 232 -13.14 24.01 -15.18
CA GLU A 232 -13.07 24.63 -13.84
C GLU A 232 -14.10 24.02 -12.88
N GLU A 233 -15.31 23.77 -13.39
CA GLU A 233 -16.42 23.17 -12.66
C GLU A 233 -16.87 21.88 -13.36
N LEU A 234 -17.15 20.85 -12.56
CA LEU A 234 -17.64 19.58 -13.09
C LEU A 234 -19.10 19.70 -13.50
N PRO A 235 -19.48 19.14 -14.67
CA PRO A 235 -20.89 19.01 -15.01
C PRO A 235 -21.55 17.99 -14.07
N GLN A 236 -22.86 18.14 -13.87
CA GLN A 236 -23.62 17.18 -13.08
C GLN A 236 -23.82 15.89 -13.89
N PHE A 237 -23.32 14.78 -13.37
CA PHE A 237 -23.54 13.45 -13.93
C PHE A 237 -24.66 12.74 -13.17
N SER A 238 -25.67 12.25 -13.89
CA SER A 238 -26.77 11.47 -13.31
C SER A 238 -26.46 9.98 -13.28
N THR A 239 -25.52 9.52 -14.12
CA THR A 239 -25.10 8.12 -14.21
C THR A 239 -23.59 8.00 -14.44
N SER A 240 -23.02 6.85 -14.07
CA SER A 240 -21.61 6.52 -14.36
C SER A 240 -21.30 6.52 -15.86
N ILE A 241 -22.28 6.17 -16.70
CA ILE A 241 -22.14 6.16 -18.16
C ILE A 241 -21.97 7.58 -18.71
N GLU A 242 -22.67 8.58 -18.16
CA GLU A 242 -22.52 9.98 -18.57
C GLU A 242 -21.10 10.49 -18.29
N GLU A 243 -20.54 10.15 -17.13
CA GLU A 243 -19.15 10.49 -16.78
C GLU A 243 -18.17 9.86 -17.79
N ILE A 244 -18.31 8.56 -18.06
CA ILE A 244 -17.47 7.83 -19.04
C ILE A 244 -17.59 8.47 -20.43
N CYS A 245 -18.81 8.77 -20.88
CA CYS A 245 -19.07 9.41 -22.17
C CYS A 245 -18.44 10.80 -22.26
N ALA A 246 -18.48 11.60 -21.20
CA ALA A 246 -17.83 12.91 -21.16
C ALA A 246 -16.31 12.78 -21.32
N VAL A 247 -15.68 11.83 -20.62
CA VAL A 247 -14.24 11.58 -20.74
C VAL A 247 -13.85 11.06 -22.12
N ILE A 248 -14.61 10.12 -22.70
CA ILE A 248 -14.38 9.65 -24.09
C ILE A 248 -14.52 10.79 -25.10
N THR A 249 -15.54 11.65 -24.91
CA THR A 249 -15.76 12.81 -25.78
C THR A 249 -14.59 13.78 -25.73
N LYS A 250 -14.07 14.04 -24.52
CA LYS A 250 -12.94 14.95 -24.33
C LYS A 250 -11.62 14.37 -24.86
N LYS A 251 -11.32 13.11 -24.56
CA LYS A 251 -10.03 12.48 -24.93
C LYS A 251 -9.97 12.05 -26.38
N TYR A 252 -11.11 11.72 -26.99
CA TYR A 252 -11.19 11.29 -28.38
C TYR A 252 -12.21 12.14 -29.14
N HIS A 253 -13.47 11.71 -29.18
CA HIS A 253 -14.54 12.42 -29.88
C HIS A 253 -15.91 11.87 -29.47
N ALA A 254 -16.96 12.71 -29.54
CA ALA A 254 -18.33 12.36 -29.18
C ALA A 254 -18.91 11.17 -29.96
N ILE A 255 -18.37 10.87 -31.15
CA ILE A 255 -18.83 9.75 -32.00
C ILE A 255 -18.63 8.38 -31.32
N TYR A 256 -17.63 8.28 -30.44
CA TYR A 256 -17.36 7.06 -29.67
C TYR A 256 -18.16 7.04 -28.35
N ALA A 257 -18.75 8.16 -27.93
CA ALA A 257 -19.39 8.31 -26.62
C ALA A 257 -20.89 8.00 -26.64
N HIS A 258 -21.30 6.93 -27.33
CA HIS A 258 -22.73 6.56 -27.42
C HIS A 258 -23.20 5.78 -26.18
N PRO A 259 -24.07 6.33 -25.30
CA PRO A 259 -24.33 5.79 -23.96
C PRO A 259 -24.77 4.31 -23.95
N LYS A 260 -25.76 3.96 -24.78
CA LYS A 260 -26.26 2.56 -24.86
C LYS A 260 -25.23 1.58 -25.41
N ALA A 261 -24.31 2.06 -26.25
CA ALA A 261 -23.28 1.20 -26.82
C ALA A 261 -22.19 0.95 -25.77
N ILE A 262 -21.75 2.01 -25.08
CA ILE A 262 -20.81 1.93 -23.96
C ILE A 262 -21.34 1.02 -22.85
N GLU A 263 -22.61 1.14 -22.49
CA GLU A 263 -23.23 0.25 -21.50
C GLU A 263 -23.16 -1.23 -21.93
N LYS A 264 -23.48 -1.53 -23.20
CA LYS A 264 -23.37 -2.88 -23.76
C LYS A 264 -21.93 -3.38 -23.78
N ASP A 265 -20.98 -2.52 -24.13
CA ASP A 265 -19.56 -2.87 -24.17
C ASP A 265 -19.01 -3.15 -22.76
N LEU A 266 -19.36 -2.32 -21.77
CA LEU A 266 -18.98 -2.52 -20.37
C LEU A 266 -19.47 -3.87 -19.85
N TYR A 267 -20.75 -4.17 -20.09
CA TYR A 267 -21.31 -5.48 -19.73
C TYR A 267 -20.56 -6.63 -20.43
N TRP A 268 -20.24 -6.47 -21.72
CA TRP A 268 -19.48 -7.48 -22.46
C TRP A 268 -18.05 -7.64 -21.93
N LEU A 269 -17.34 -6.56 -21.62
CA LEU A 269 -15.99 -6.58 -21.07
C LEU A 269 -15.97 -7.21 -19.67
N GLU A 270 -16.95 -6.91 -18.82
CA GLU A 270 -17.11 -7.53 -17.50
C GLU A 270 -17.29 -9.04 -17.63
N LYS A 271 -18.25 -9.47 -18.45
CA LYS A 271 -18.58 -10.89 -18.63
C LYS A 271 -17.48 -11.72 -19.27
N ASN A 272 -16.62 -11.10 -20.07
CA ASN A 272 -15.46 -11.76 -20.67
C ASN A 272 -14.21 -11.75 -19.77
N GLY A 273 -14.33 -11.22 -18.55
CA GLY A 273 -13.25 -11.19 -17.57
C GLY A 273 -12.16 -10.18 -17.92
N ILE A 274 -12.48 -9.07 -18.58
CA ILE A 274 -11.55 -7.95 -18.75
C ILE A 274 -11.62 -7.02 -17.53
N LEU A 275 -12.84 -6.72 -17.06
CA LEU A 275 -13.09 -5.82 -15.92
C LEU A 275 -13.36 -6.56 -14.60
N ALA A 276 -13.60 -7.86 -14.67
CA ALA A 276 -13.95 -8.68 -13.51
C ALA A 276 -13.17 -10.01 -13.50
N ARG A 277 -13.30 -10.75 -12.41
CA ARG A 277 -12.78 -12.12 -12.30
C ARG A 277 -13.40 -12.99 -13.40
N GLY A 278 -12.56 -13.64 -14.19
CA GLY A 278 -12.99 -14.57 -15.23
C GLY A 278 -11.99 -15.69 -15.42
N ASP A 279 -12.46 -16.83 -15.92
CA ASP A 279 -11.58 -17.90 -16.37
C ASP A 279 -10.84 -17.42 -17.64
N ILE A 280 -9.53 -17.28 -17.51
CA ILE A 280 -8.64 -16.77 -18.55
C ILE A 280 -8.59 -17.73 -19.73
N ALA A 281 -8.79 -19.03 -19.52
CA ALA A 281 -8.85 -20.03 -20.59
C ALA A 281 -10.23 -20.13 -21.24
N ALA A 282 -11.29 -19.65 -20.57
CA ALA A 282 -12.65 -19.72 -21.10
C ALA A 282 -12.78 -18.97 -22.43
N ASN A 283 -13.57 -19.53 -23.34
CA ASN A 283 -13.90 -18.83 -24.57
C ASN A 283 -14.66 -17.53 -24.25
N LEU A 284 -14.48 -16.54 -25.14
CA LEU A 284 -15.28 -15.34 -25.06
C LEU A 284 -16.75 -15.72 -25.25
N ILE A 285 -17.65 -15.03 -24.53
CA ILE A 285 -19.09 -15.21 -24.69
C ILE A 285 -19.45 -15.07 -26.16
N GLU A 286 -20.38 -15.93 -26.61
CA GLU A 286 -20.77 -16.05 -28.00
C GLU A 286 -21.03 -14.68 -28.62
N ILE A 287 -20.24 -14.39 -29.65
CA ILE A 287 -20.30 -13.14 -30.38
C ILE A 287 -21.17 -13.42 -31.59
N GLU A 288 -22.36 -12.81 -31.64
CA GLU A 288 -23.30 -12.99 -32.74
C GLU A 288 -22.61 -12.72 -34.08
N SER A 289 -22.76 -13.66 -35.03
CA SER A 289 -22.28 -13.44 -36.38
C SER A 289 -23.21 -12.49 -37.12
N ILE A 290 -22.62 -11.57 -37.89
CA ILE A 290 -23.36 -10.59 -38.68
C ILE A 290 -23.05 -10.81 -40.16
N ASP A 291 -24.04 -10.64 -41.03
CA ASP A 291 -23.81 -10.66 -42.48
C ASP A 291 -23.64 -9.24 -43.03
N TYR A 292 -22.47 -8.96 -43.60
CA TYR A 292 -22.09 -7.66 -44.13
C TYR A 292 -21.20 -7.84 -45.39
N PRO A 293 -21.77 -8.24 -46.53
CA PRO A 293 -20.98 -8.73 -47.68
C PRO A 293 -20.04 -7.67 -48.29
N TYR A 294 -20.40 -6.39 -48.18
CA TYR A 294 -19.65 -5.26 -48.74
C TYR A 294 -18.85 -4.46 -47.70
N LEU A 295 -18.70 -4.98 -46.47
CA LEU A 295 -17.94 -4.30 -45.43
C LEU A 295 -16.45 -4.27 -45.76
N ILE A 296 -15.86 -3.08 -45.72
CA ILE A 296 -14.41 -2.91 -45.88
C ILE A 296 -13.71 -3.25 -44.58
N SER A 297 -12.81 -4.23 -44.65
CA SER A 297 -12.22 -4.84 -43.48
C SER A 297 -11.13 -3.98 -42.85
N HIS A 298 -11.27 -3.66 -41.56
CA HIS A 298 -10.11 -3.40 -40.71
C HIS A 298 -9.42 -4.72 -40.32
N ARG A 299 -8.24 -4.63 -39.68
CA ARG A 299 -7.37 -5.77 -39.36
C ARG A 299 -8.04 -6.87 -38.51
N TYR A 300 -8.99 -6.49 -37.66
CA TYR A 300 -9.67 -7.33 -36.66
C TYR A 300 -11.14 -7.57 -36.98
N ASN A 301 -11.53 -7.44 -38.25
CA ASN A 301 -12.92 -7.58 -38.64
C ASN A 301 -13.40 -9.04 -38.67
N ASP A 302 -12.45 -9.98 -38.68
CA ASP A 302 -12.69 -11.41 -38.65
C ASP A 302 -12.65 -11.93 -37.21
N LEU A 303 -13.63 -12.77 -36.87
CA LEU A 303 -13.88 -13.24 -35.51
C LEU A 303 -12.65 -13.89 -34.87
N GLU A 304 -11.89 -14.71 -35.61
CA GLU A 304 -10.72 -15.40 -35.07
C GLU A 304 -9.65 -14.40 -34.62
N LYS A 305 -9.35 -13.39 -35.45
CA LYS A 305 -8.37 -12.34 -35.13
C LYS A 305 -8.84 -11.47 -33.99
N PHE A 306 -10.13 -11.12 -33.96
CA PHE A 306 -10.72 -10.35 -32.87
C PHE A 306 -10.64 -11.10 -31.54
N GLN A 307 -11.03 -12.38 -31.52
CA GLN A 307 -10.95 -13.23 -30.33
C GLN A 307 -9.52 -13.34 -29.82
N ARG A 308 -8.54 -13.55 -30.71
CA ARG A 308 -7.11 -13.57 -30.35
C ARG A 308 -6.68 -12.26 -29.68
N LEU A 309 -7.02 -11.12 -30.27
CA LEU A 309 -6.66 -9.80 -29.72
C LEU A 309 -7.25 -9.62 -28.30
N ILE A 310 -8.54 -9.90 -28.12
CA ILE A 310 -9.20 -9.72 -26.83
C ILE A 310 -8.66 -10.71 -25.79
N LYS A 311 -8.43 -11.97 -26.16
CA LYS A 311 -7.78 -12.97 -25.29
C LYS A 311 -6.37 -12.53 -24.87
N THR A 312 -5.63 -11.91 -25.79
CA THR A 312 -4.30 -11.34 -25.51
C THR A 312 -4.38 -10.21 -24.49
N ILE A 313 -5.32 -9.27 -24.66
CA ILE A 313 -5.51 -8.18 -23.71
C ILE A 313 -5.94 -8.72 -22.34
N ARG A 314 -6.89 -9.66 -22.30
CA ARG A 314 -7.31 -10.35 -21.07
C ARG A 314 -6.13 -10.97 -20.34
N PHE A 315 -5.27 -11.68 -21.05
CA PHE A 315 -4.11 -12.33 -20.45
C PHE A 315 -3.16 -11.32 -19.81
N ILE A 316 -2.84 -10.21 -20.50
CA ILE A 316 -1.96 -9.16 -19.98
C ILE A 316 -2.54 -8.51 -18.72
N VAL A 317 -3.85 -8.28 -18.69
CA VAL A 317 -4.54 -7.67 -17.53
C VAL A 317 -4.46 -8.56 -16.29
N HIS A 318 -4.60 -9.87 -16.43
CA HIS A 318 -4.59 -10.80 -15.30
C HIS A 318 -3.19 -11.29 -14.89
N HIS A 319 -2.22 -11.21 -15.80
CA HIS A 319 -0.86 -11.71 -15.59
C HIS A 319 0.20 -10.63 -15.88
N PRO A 320 0.20 -9.52 -15.12
CA PRO A 320 1.20 -8.48 -15.31
C PRO A 320 2.60 -9.04 -15.08
N PHE A 321 3.52 -8.68 -15.98
CA PHE A 321 4.92 -9.12 -16.00
C PHE A 321 5.16 -10.63 -16.07
N LEU A 322 4.15 -11.45 -16.40
CA LEU A 322 4.35 -12.89 -16.53
C LEU A 322 5.21 -13.20 -17.76
N CYS A 323 6.40 -13.74 -17.50
CA CYS A 323 7.32 -14.19 -18.53
C CYS A 323 7.57 -15.70 -18.49
N GLU A 324 7.51 -16.43 -17.36
CA GLU A 324 7.67 -17.90 -17.32
C GLU A 324 6.97 -18.54 -16.10
N GLU A 325 6.55 -19.81 -16.21
CA GLU A 325 5.80 -20.58 -15.19
C GLU A 325 6.56 -20.87 -13.89
N ASN A 326 7.89 -20.71 -13.84
CA ASN A 326 8.72 -21.17 -12.72
C ASN A 326 9.33 -20.07 -11.83
N GLY A 327 8.83 -18.84 -11.89
CA GLY A 327 9.14 -17.81 -10.88
C GLY A 327 10.61 -17.38 -10.77
N LYS A 328 11.48 -17.77 -11.72
CA LYS A 328 12.84 -17.24 -11.82
C LYS A 328 12.91 -16.29 -13.02
N PRO A 329 13.13 -14.98 -12.81
CA PRO A 329 13.34 -14.07 -13.92
C PRO A 329 14.66 -14.47 -14.61
N SER A 330 14.56 -14.97 -15.84
CA SER A 330 15.72 -15.11 -16.72
C SER A 330 16.28 -13.72 -16.99
N VAL A 331 17.47 -13.44 -16.43
CA VAL A 331 18.25 -12.23 -16.69
C VAL A 331 19.01 -12.44 -17.99
N THR A 332 18.31 -12.42 -19.12
CA THR A 332 18.97 -12.27 -20.43
C THR A 332 18.30 -11.15 -21.23
N THR A 333 19.14 -10.25 -21.72
CA THR A 333 18.77 -8.93 -22.24
C THR A 333 18.26 -8.95 -23.69
N GLU A 334 18.07 -10.12 -24.29
CA GLU A 334 17.69 -10.23 -25.70
C GLU A 334 16.17 -10.13 -25.90
N THR A 335 15.77 -9.26 -26.83
CA THR A 335 14.38 -8.95 -27.15
C THR A 335 13.62 -10.11 -27.77
N GLY A 336 14.32 -11.08 -28.38
CA GLY A 336 13.72 -12.26 -29.03
C GLY A 336 13.09 -13.25 -28.04
N PHE A 337 13.73 -13.52 -26.90
CA PHE A 337 13.24 -14.51 -25.93
C PHE A 337 11.92 -14.10 -25.25
N ARG A 338 11.57 -12.80 -25.22
CA ARG A 338 10.43 -12.29 -24.41
C ARG A 338 9.07 -12.49 -25.06
N GLN A 339 9.01 -12.29 -26.38
CA GLN A 339 7.78 -12.58 -27.15
C GLN A 339 7.52 -14.08 -27.13
N THR A 340 8.58 -14.87 -27.27
CA THR A 340 8.50 -16.33 -27.14
C THR A 340 7.93 -16.74 -25.79
N SER A 341 8.42 -16.19 -24.67
CA SER A 341 7.96 -16.65 -23.36
C SER A 341 6.51 -16.27 -23.06
N ILE A 342 6.04 -15.07 -23.43
CA ILE A 342 4.61 -14.73 -23.26
C ILE A 342 3.73 -15.55 -24.20
N VAL A 343 4.13 -15.78 -25.45
CA VAL A 343 3.37 -16.62 -26.39
C VAL A 343 3.32 -18.07 -25.90
N LYS A 344 4.40 -18.60 -25.33
CA LYS A 344 4.40 -19.91 -24.69
C LYS A 344 3.46 -19.96 -23.48
N ALA A 345 3.49 -18.95 -22.62
CA ALA A 345 2.56 -18.86 -21.49
C ALA A 345 1.10 -18.81 -21.99
N MET A 346 0.79 -17.98 -22.98
CA MET A 346 -0.54 -17.92 -23.58
C MET A 346 -0.97 -19.26 -24.19
N TYR A 347 -0.04 -20.01 -24.78
CA TYR A 347 -0.27 -21.35 -25.31
C TYR A 347 -0.59 -22.36 -24.21
N ASN A 348 0.18 -22.37 -23.11
CA ASN A 348 -0.05 -23.24 -21.96
C ASN A 348 -1.41 -22.97 -21.29
N TYR A 349 -1.87 -21.71 -21.32
CA TYR A 349 -3.20 -21.30 -20.86
C TYR A 349 -4.33 -21.59 -21.88
N GLY A 350 -4.02 -22.20 -23.03
CA GLY A 350 -5.03 -22.61 -24.01
C GLY A 350 -5.67 -21.45 -24.79
N LEU A 351 -4.98 -20.32 -24.95
CA LEU A 351 -5.56 -19.12 -25.57
C LEU A 351 -5.64 -19.18 -27.10
N PHE A 352 -4.87 -20.06 -27.74
CA PHE A 352 -4.85 -20.20 -29.20
C PHE A 352 -5.81 -21.30 -29.66
N SER A 353 -6.53 -21.03 -30.76
CA SER A 353 -7.41 -22.00 -31.42
C SER A 353 -6.62 -22.94 -32.34
N GLY A 354 -7.01 -24.21 -32.36
CA GLY A 354 -6.46 -25.22 -33.29
C GLY A 354 -5.35 -26.10 -32.72
N LYS A 355 -4.95 -27.12 -33.50
CA LYS A 355 -3.81 -27.99 -33.17
C LYS A 355 -2.51 -27.28 -33.55
N ILE A 356 -1.96 -26.51 -32.61
CA ILE A 356 -0.68 -25.84 -32.76
C ILE A 356 0.38 -26.62 -32.00
N ASP A 357 1.54 -26.84 -32.61
CA ASP A 357 2.72 -27.36 -31.96
C ASP A 357 3.66 -26.19 -31.65
N ILE A 358 3.72 -25.76 -30.38
CA ILE A 358 4.55 -24.63 -29.94
C ILE A 358 6.05 -24.94 -30.00
N GLU A 359 6.43 -26.22 -30.05
CA GLU A 359 7.81 -26.66 -30.22
C GLU A 359 8.26 -26.58 -31.68
N ASN A 360 7.31 -26.54 -32.62
CA ASN A 360 7.61 -26.27 -34.02
C ASN A 360 7.94 -24.78 -34.24
N GLU A 361 9.16 -24.51 -34.73
CA GLU A 361 9.69 -23.14 -34.88
C GLU A 361 8.86 -22.27 -35.84
N ASP A 362 8.39 -22.83 -36.96
CA ASP A 362 7.59 -22.09 -37.94
C ASP A 362 6.23 -21.69 -37.37
N GLN A 363 5.56 -22.61 -36.67
CA GLN A 363 4.26 -22.33 -36.05
C GLN A 363 4.40 -21.32 -34.90
N ARG A 364 5.43 -21.47 -34.07
CA ARG A 364 5.75 -20.54 -32.99
C ARG A 364 6.06 -19.13 -33.52
N SER A 365 6.91 -19.01 -34.54
CA SER A 365 7.26 -17.74 -35.17
C SER A 365 6.04 -17.01 -35.75
N ARG A 366 5.05 -17.76 -36.28
CA ARG A 366 3.78 -17.17 -36.74
C ARG A 366 2.96 -16.59 -35.58
N LEU A 367 2.88 -17.28 -34.44
CA LEU A 367 2.20 -16.78 -33.26
C LEU A 367 2.89 -15.54 -32.67
N GLU A 368 4.22 -15.57 -32.59
CA GLU A 368 5.04 -14.43 -32.17
C GLU A 368 4.83 -13.21 -33.07
N ASN A 369 4.80 -13.43 -34.39
CA ASN A 369 4.48 -12.37 -35.34
C ASN A 369 3.05 -11.83 -35.17
N ASN A 370 2.05 -12.70 -35.02
CA ASN A 370 0.68 -12.27 -34.76
C ASN A 370 0.56 -11.43 -33.48
N PHE A 371 1.21 -11.86 -32.40
CA PHE A 371 1.26 -11.12 -31.15
C PHE A 371 1.96 -9.76 -31.33
N ARG A 372 3.09 -9.71 -32.03
CA ARG A 372 3.80 -8.45 -32.35
C ARG A 372 2.93 -7.51 -33.15
N GLU A 373 2.21 -8.01 -34.15
CA GLU A 373 1.26 -7.22 -34.94
C GLU A 373 0.13 -6.68 -34.07
N ASP A 374 -0.39 -7.47 -33.13
CA ASP A 374 -1.44 -7.04 -32.18
C ASP A 374 -0.95 -5.92 -31.26
N ILE A 375 0.29 -6.02 -30.76
CA ILE A 375 0.92 -4.98 -29.96
C ILE A 375 1.12 -3.70 -30.78
N CYS A 376 1.68 -3.80 -31.99
CA CYS A 376 2.05 -2.65 -32.81
C CYS A 376 0.86 -1.93 -33.44
N HIS A 377 -0.16 -2.67 -33.89
CA HIS A 377 -1.28 -2.11 -34.65
C HIS A 377 -2.54 -1.87 -33.83
N CYS A 378 -2.62 -2.40 -32.60
CA CYS A 378 -3.77 -2.19 -31.75
C CYS A 378 -3.37 -1.78 -30.33
N ILE A 379 -2.75 -2.67 -29.56
CA ILE A 379 -2.65 -2.49 -28.11
C ILE A 379 -1.87 -1.21 -27.72
N LYS A 380 -0.77 -0.90 -28.44
CA LYS A 380 -0.03 0.36 -28.22
C LYS A 380 -0.72 1.60 -28.80
N PRO A 381 -1.18 1.63 -30.08
CA PRO A 381 -1.88 2.79 -30.63
C PRO A 381 -3.08 3.24 -29.79
N TYR A 382 -3.83 2.31 -29.20
CA TYR A 382 -4.96 2.63 -28.31
C TYR A 382 -4.55 2.83 -26.83
N GLN A 383 -3.26 2.89 -26.51
CA GLN A 383 -2.74 3.19 -25.17
C GLN A 383 -3.22 2.21 -24.09
N LEU A 384 -3.42 0.93 -24.45
CA LEU A 384 -3.73 -0.13 -23.47
C LEU A 384 -2.47 -0.62 -22.74
N LEU A 385 -1.30 -0.29 -23.29
CA LEU A 385 0.02 -0.52 -22.71
C LEU A 385 0.76 0.81 -22.58
N PRO A 386 1.71 0.94 -21.63
CA PRO A 386 2.56 2.12 -21.53
C PRO A 386 3.37 2.39 -22.80
N ASN A 387 3.61 3.67 -23.09
CA ASN A 387 4.33 4.12 -24.28
C ASN A 387 5.85 3.82 -24.25
N PHE A 388 6.40 3.46 -23.08
CA PHE A 388 7.82 3.10 -22.95
C PHE A 388 8.09 1.63 -23.33
N ALA A 389 9.36 1.32 -23.62
CA ALA A 389 9.78 -0.03 -23.95
C ALA A 389 9.72 -0.95 -22.71
N MET A 390 8.79 -1.91 -22.72
CA MET A 390 8.64 -2.89 -21.64
C MET A 390 9.68 -4.02 -21.77
N LYS A 391 10.65 -4.02 -20.84
CA LYS A 391 11.76 -4.99 -20.86
C LYS A 391 11.51 -6.25 -20.02
N LYS A 392 10.59 -6.22 -19.05
CA LYS A 392 10.43 -7.27 -18.03
C LYS A 392 9.05 -7.97 -18.07
N GLY A 393 8.37 -7.91 -19.21
CA GLY A 393 6.99 -8.38 -19.38
C GLY A 393 6.01 -7.23 -19.59
N TYR A 394 4.74 -7.55 -19.83
CA TYR A 394 3.68 -6.61 -20.19
C TYR A 394 2.74 -6.37 -19.00
N PHE A 395 2.21 -5.16 -18.87
CA PHE A 395 1.17 -4.82 -17.90
C PHE A 395 0.30 -3.68 -18.47
N ALA A 396 -0.95 -3.60 -18.05
CA ALA A 396 -1.91 -2.59 -18.51
C ALA A 396 -2.20 -1.57 -17.38
N GLY A 397 -2.09 -0.28 -17.69
CA GLY A 397 -2.41 0.81 -16.75
C GLY A 397 -1.61 0.73 -15.44
N THR A 398 -2.30 0.80 -14.30
CA THR A 398 -1.70 0.65 -12.96
C THR A 398 -1.73 -0.80 -12.43
N GLY A 399 -2.28 -1.75 -13.21
CA GLY A 399 -2.39 -3.17 -12.84
C GLY A 399 -1.04 -3.89 -12.89
N ILE A 400 -0.21 -3.68 -11.88
CA ILE A 400 1.13 -4.29 -11.77
C ILE A 400 1.18 -5.55 -10.91
N LEU A 401 0.12 -5.81 -10.12
CA LEU A 401 0.00 -6.98 -9.24
C LEU A 401 -1.00 -7.97 -9.82
N SER A 402 -0.64 -9.25 -9.82
CA SER A 402 -1.60 -10.33 -10.06
C SER A 402 -2.59 -10.46 -8.90
N GLN A 403 -3.72 -11.14 -9.13
CA GLN A 403 -4.71 -11.42 -8.09
C GLN A 403 -4.10 -12.14 -6.86
N TYR A 404 -3.16 -13.05 -7.08
CA TYR A 404 -2.46 -13.75 -6.01
C TYR A 404 -1.60 -12.81 -5.16
N GLU A 405 -0.80 -11.96 -5.80
CA GLU A 405 0.05 -10.97 -5.11
C GLU A 405 -0.80 -9.95 -4.35
N LEU A 406 -1.92 -9.51 -4.95
CA LEU A 406 -2.87 -8.61 -4.34
C LEU A 406 -3.51 -9.22 -3.08
N ASN A 407 -3.91 -10.49 -3.12
CA ASN A 407 -4.42 -11.21 -1.95
C ASN A 407 -3.35 -11.35 -0.86
N LYS A 408 -2.11 -11.70 -1.22
CA LYS A 408 -1.00 -11.78 -0.26
C LYS A 408 -0.68 -10.43 0.39
N LEU A 409 -0.67 -9.35 -0.40
CA LEU A 409 -0.47 -8.00 0.10
C LEU A 409 -1.62 -7.59 1.03
N TYR A 410 -2.87 -7.84 0.65
CA TYR A 410 -4.03 -7.56 1.50
C TYR A 410 -4.01 -8.34 2.82
N GLN A 411 -3.70 -9.64 2.79
CA GLN A 411 -3.53 -10.46 4.00
C GLN A 411 -2.39 -9.93 4.88
N SER A 412 -1.27 -9.52 4.27
CA SER A 412 -0.16 -8.89 4.97
C SER A 412 -0.62 -7.59 5.62
N LEU A 413 -1.16 -6.63 4.87
CA LEU A 413 -1.63 -5.35 5.38
C LEU A 413 -2.68 -5.50 6.48
N ARG A 414 -3.56 -6.52 6.41
CA ARG A 414 -4.52 -6.85 7.48
C ARG A 414 -3.86 -7.43 8.72
N SER A 415 -2.83 -8.28 8.57
CA SER A 415 -2.02 -8.72 9.72
C SER A 415 -1.28 -7.54 10.39
N HIS A 416 -1.01 -6.50 9.62
CA HIS A 416 -0.46 -5.21 10.07
C HIS A 416 -1.55 -4.17 10.40
N SER A 417 -2.86 -4.44 10.19
CA SER A 417 -3.85 -3.37 10.14
C SER A 417 -4.11 -2.78 11.52
N VAL A 418 -3.48 -1.63 11.74
CA VAL A 418 -4.05 -0.34 12.11
C VAL A 418 -5.20 -0.28 13.12
N GLU A 419 -6.31 -1.01 12.94
CA GLU A 419 -7.45 -0.97 13.87
C GLU A 419 -7.15 -1.52 15.28
N LYS A 420 -6.10 -2.35 15.48
CA LYS A 420 -5.83 -2.97 16.80
C LYS A 420 -4.39 -2.94 17.33
N TYR A 421 -3.38 -2.89 16.47
CA TYR A 421 -1.98 -3.12 16.89
C TYR A 421 -1.01 -2.03 16.45
N PHE A 422 -1.08 -1.60 15.19
CA PHE A 422 -0.18 -0.61 14.60
C PHE A 422 -0.94 0.65 14.16
N LYS A 423 -1.32 1.51 15.11
CA LYS A 423 -2.08 2.76 14.84
C LYS A 423 -1.26 3.75 14.00
N ASP A 424 -1.15 3.55 12.70
CA ASP A 424 -0.66 4.54 11.74
C ASP A 424 -1.88 5.17 11.03
N PRO A 425 -2.29 6.39 11.40
CA PRO A 425 -3.51 7.01 10.88
C PRO A 425 -3.46 7.25 9.36
N LEU A 426 -2.28 7.46 8.78
CA LEU A 426 -2.14 7.69 7.33
C LEU A 426 -2.24 6.39 6.53
N ALA A 427 -1.66 5.31 7.07
CA ALA A 427 -1.82 3.98 6.49
C ALA A 427 -3.26 3.43 6.67
N ALA A 428 -4.00 3.90 7.68
CA ALA A 428 -5.38 3.51 7.96
C ALA A 428 -6.31 3.85 6.79
N GLU A 429 -6.29 5.11 6.36
CA GLU A 429 -7.18 5.62 5.31
C GLU A 429 -6.89 4.94 3.97
N ILE A 430 -5.61 4.81 3.62
CA ILE A 430 -5.18 4.09 2.41
C ILE A 430 -5.61 2.62 2.48
N TYR A 431 -5.49 1.99 3.66
CA TYR A 431 -5.92 0.61 3.85
C TYR A 431 -7.44 0.46 3.69
N ASP A 432 -8.24 1.37 4.24
CA ASP A 432 -9.70 1.33 4.13
C ASP A 432 -10.16 1.55 2.69
N ILE A 433 -9.57 2.50 1.97
CA ILE A 433 -9.80 2.71 0.55
C ILE A 433 -9.42 1.45 -0.23
N PHE A 434 -8.24 0.88 0.03
CA PHE A 434 -7.77 -0.34 -0.62
C PHE A 434 -8.70 -1.52 -0.36
N LYS A 435 -9.12 -1.70 0.90
CA LYS A 435 -10.06 -2.73 1.34
C LYS A 435 -11.41 -2.59 0.64
N GLN A 436 -12.01 -1.40 0.65
CA GLN A 436 -13.27 -1.13 -0.03
C GLN A 436 -13.17 -1.40 -1.54
N ARG A 437 -12.12 -0.90 -2.20
CA ARG A 437 -11.90 -1.14 -3.63
C ARG A 437 -11.76 -2.65 -3.93
N LEU A 438 -11.06 -3.38 -3.08
CA LEU A 438 -10.85 -4.82 -3.23
C LEU A 438 -12.13 -5.63 -2.98
N GLU A 439 -12.91 -5.27 -1.96
CA GLU A 439 -14.23 -5.86 -1.69
C GLU A 439 -15.19 -5.62 -2.87
N ASN A 440 -15.24 -4.39 -3.38
CA ASN A 440 -16.08 -4.00 -4.52
C ASN A 440 -15.65 -4.66 -5.85
N SER A 441 -14.37 -5.02 -5.99
CA SER A 441 -13.85 -5.66 -7.21
C SER A 441 -14.29 -7.12 -7.41
N LYS A 442 -14.89 -7.74 -6.38
CA LYS A 442 -15.22 -9.18 -6.34
C LYS A 442 -14.05 -10.13 -6.59
N LEU A 443 -12.82 -9.62 -6.66
CA LEU A 443 -11.61 -10.43 -6.85
C LEU A 443 -11.36 -11.39 -5.67
N LEU A 444 -11.94 -11.11 -4.50
CA LEU A 444 -11.77 -11.93 -3.28
C LEU A 444 -13.06 -12.59 -2.77
N GLU A 445 -14.17 -12.55 -3.52
CA GLU A 445 -15.43 -13.18 -3.08
C GLU A 445 -15.26 -14.70 -2.87
N GLY A 446 -15.61 -15.18 -1.67
CA GLY A 446 -15.65 -16.60 -1.29
C GLY A 446 -14.52 -17.10 -0.38
N GLU A 447 -13.41 -16.37 -0.27
CA GLU A 447 -12.38 -16.64 0.74
C GLU A 447 -12.58 -15.66 1.91
N ALA A 448 -13.21 -16.11 3.00
CA ALA A 448 -13.16 -15.34 4.24
C ALA A 448 -11.67 -15.09 4.56
N PRO A 449 -11.20 -13.83 4.61
CA PRO A 449 -9.77 -13.58 4.79
C PRO A 449 -9.35 -14.07 6.17
N TYR A 450 -8.60 -15.17 6.21
CA TYR A 450 -8.07 -15.74 7.44
C TYR A 450 -6.65 -15.22 7.66
N SER A 451 -6.46 -14.39 8.70
CA SER A 451 -5.11 -13.92 9.04
C SER A 451 -4.29 -15.06 9.62
N THR A 452 -3.31 -15.53 8.86
CA THR A 452 -2.39 -16.58 9.32
C THR A 452 -1.23 -16.04 10.17
N ARG A 453 -1.05 -14.72 10.24
CA ARG A 453 0.07 -14.04 10.92
C ARG A 453 -0.45 -12.82 11.68
N LEU A 454 0.19 -12.47 12.80
CA LEU A 454 -0.14 -11.28 13.59
C LEU A 454 1.16 -10.71 14.21
N ILE A 455 1.32 -9.40 14.22
CA ILE A 455 2.37 -8.71 14.97
C ILE A 455 1.81 -8.25 16.32
N GLY A 456 2.39 -8.72 17.43
CA GLY A 456 1.83 -8.57 18.78
C GLY A 456 2.18 -7.28 19.54
N THR A 457 2.88 -6.32 18.93
CA THR A 457 3.23 -5.04 19.57
C THR A 457 2.08 -4.04 19.45
N LYS A 458 1.74 -3.37 20.57
CA LYS A 458 0.70 -2.33 20.60
C LYS A 458 1.33 -0.98 20.95
N SER A 459 0.95 0.07 20.22
CA SER A 459 1.25 1.44 20.63
C SER A 459 0.55 1.75 21.96
N ILE A 460 1.28 2.30 22.92
CA ILE A 460 0.70 2.84 24.17
C ILE A 460 0.24 4.30 24.01
N VAL A 461 0.49 4.89 22.85
CA VAL A 461 0.12 6.27 22.51
C VAL A 461 -1.06 6.24 21.56
N ASP A 462 -2.03 7.11 21.81
CA ASP A 462 -3.14 7.34 20.89
C ASP A 462 -2.70 8.19 19.70
N VAL A 463 -2.45 7.54 18.56
CA VAL A 463 -1.79 8.15 17.40
C VAL A 463 -2.74 9.06 16.61
N GLU A 464 -4.05 8.80 16.67
CA GLU A 464 -5.10 9.62 16.06
C GLU A 464 -5.01 11.10 16.50
N LYS A 465 -4.68 11.35 17.77
CA LYS A 465 -4.50 12.70 18.32
C LYS A 465 -3.36 13.49 17.65
N TYR A 466 -2.43 12.82 16.98
CA TYR A 466 -1.22 13.43 16.42
C TYR A 466 -1.14 13.36 14.90
N GLN A 467 -2.19 12.92 14.20
CA GLN A 467 -2.19 12.70 12.73
C GLN A 467 -1.59 13.88 11.95
N GLN A 468 -2.07 15.11 12.20
CA GLN A 468 -1.57 16.32 11.54
C GLN A 468 -0.06 16.55 11.78
N GLN A 469 0.45 16.17 12.95
CA GLN A 469 1.88 16.28 13.26
C GLN A 469 2.72 15.27 12.46
N PHE A 470 2.19 14.07 12.19
CA PHE A 470 2.86 13.07 11.34
C PHE A 470 2.94 13.56 9.89
N GLU A 471 1.84 14.05 9.33
CA GLU A 471 1.79 14.61 7.96
C GLU A 471 2.83 15.72 7.76
N GLN A 472 2.84 16.68 8.68
CA GLN A 472 3.79 17.80 8.63
C GLN A 472 5.25 17.35 8.77
N LEU A 473 5.54 16.34 9.60
CA LEU A 473 6.89 15.79 9.73
C LEU A 473 7.31 15.03 8.47
N GLU A 474 6.42 14.23 7.86
CA GLU A 474 6.73 13.53 6.61
C GLU A 474 7.04 14.49 5.47
N GLU A 475 6.27 15.57 5.36
CA GLU A 475 6.58 16.63 4.39
C GLU A 475 7.93 17.28 4.65
N ALA A 476 8.21 17.66 5.90
CA ALA A 476 9.48 18.27 6.28
C ALA A 476 10.66 17.32 6.01
N ILE A 477 10.51 16.02 6.26
CA ILE A 477 11.51 14.98 5.93
C ILE A 477 11.75 14.91 4.42
N LYS A 478 10.68 14.90 3.60
CA LYS A 478 10.77 14.85 2.13
C LYS A 478 11.44 16.11 1.55
N LYS A 479 11.17 17.28 2.14
CA LYS A 479 11.72 18.57 1.74
C LYS A 479 13.12 18.87 2.32
N GLY A 480 13.59 18.07 3.28
CA GLY A 480 14.88 18.30 3.96
C GLY A 480 14.88 19.58 4.82
N GLU A 481 13.74 19.91 5.44
CA GLU A 481 13.56 21.13 6.23
C GLU A 481 14.24 21.05 7.60
N LEU A 482 14.87 22.15 8.02
CA LEU A 482 15.36 22.30 9.37
C LEU A 482 14.19 22.72 10.28
N LEU A 483 13.99 22.02 11.39
CA LEU A 483 12.90 22.30 12.33
C LEU A 483 13.44 22.63 13.72
N LYS A 484 12.78 23.55 14.41
CA LYS A 484 13.04 23.87 15.81
C LYS A 484 12.07 23.10 16.69
N PHE A 485 12.59 22.18 17.50
CA PHE A 485 11.81 21.34 18.40
C PHE A 485 11.83 21.86 19.84
N ASN A 486 10.68 21.72 20.51
CA ASN A 486 10.49 22.03 21.92
C ASN A 486 9.85 20.83 22.63
N HIS A 487 10.36 20.48 23.81
CA HIS A 487 9.72 19.45 24.64
C HIS A 487 8.46 19.97 25.30
N ILE A 488 7.39 19.15 25.31
CA ILE A 488 6.12 19.51 25.94
C ILE A 488 6.31 19.65 27.46
N GLN A 489 5.75 20.70 28.05
CA GLN A 489 5.81 20.95 29.49
C GLN A 489 5.08 19.82 30.26
N GLY A 490 5.71 19.30 31.33
CA GLY A 490 5.17 18.18 32.12
C GLY A 490 5.45 16.78 31.54
N SER A 491 6.04 16.67 30.35
CA SER A 491 6.51 15.39 29.83
C SER A 491 7.74 14.88 30.62
N ALA A 492 7.88 13.56 30.73
CA ALA A 492 9.06 12.96 31.35
C ALA A 492 10.31 13.26 30.52
N LYS A 493 11.33 13.85 31.17
CA LYS A 493 12.61 14.25 30.59
C LYS A 493 13.75 13.45 31.19
N TRP A 494 14.76 13.15 30.39
CA TRP A 494 16.03 12.69 30.93
C TRP A 494 16.81 13.88 31.49
N PRO A 495 17.64 13.69 32.54
CA PRO A 495 18.39 14.78 33.17
C PRO A 495 19.28 15.60 32.22
N LYS A 496 19.61 15.07 31.04
CA LYS A 496 20.50 15.68 30.03
C LYS A 496 19.78 16.26 28.82
N ASP A 497 18.45 16.20 28.78
CA ASP A 497 17.67 16.68 27.63
C ASP A 497 17.66 18.22 27.59
N GLN A 498 18.03 18.79 26.45
CA GLN A 498 17.92 20.24 26.23
C GLN A 498 16.44 20.63 26.08
N PRO A 499 16.01 21.79 26.60
CA PRO A 499 14.61 22.21 26.54
C PRO A 499 14.13 22.45 25.10
N HIS A 500 15.03 22.89 24.21
CA HIS A 500 14.80 23.10 22.79
C HIS A 500 16.03 22.64 21.99
N PHE A 501 15.82 22.21 20.75
CA PHE A 501 16.90 21.85 19.83
C PHE A 501 16.47 22.08 18.37
N THR A 502 17.42 22.40 17.50
CA THR A 502 17.17 22.57 16.06
C THR A 502 17.76 21.39 15.29
N ALA A 503 16.94 20.67 14.52
CA ALA A 503 17.34 19.44 13.88
C ALA A 503 16.65 19.18 12.54
N TYR A 504 17.33 18.43 11.67
CA TYR A 504 16.77 17.88 10.45
C TYR A 504 16.06 16.56 10.79
N PRO A 505 14.73 16.45 10.64
CA PRO A 505 14.03 15.18 10.76
C PRO A 505 14.46 14.25 9.61
N LEU A 506 14.69 12.97 9.90
CA LEU A 506 15.20 11.98 8.93
C LEU A 506 14.20 10.86 8.65
N GLN A 507 13.60 10.31 9.70
CA GLN A 507 12.72 9.15 9.60
C GLN A 507 11.84 9.03 10.84
N ILE A 508 10.62 8.54 10.65
CA ILE A 508 9.72 8.14 11.73
C ILE A 508 9.81 6.61 11.91
N VAL A 509 10.02 6.15 13.14
CA VAL A 509 10.23 4.73 13.47
C VAL A 509 9.34 4.32 14.64
N PHE A 510 8.64 3.20 14.52
CA PHE A 510 7.96 2.57 15.65
C PHE A 510 8.95 1.65 16.38
N HIS A 511 9.22 1.95 17.64
CA HIS A 511 10.14 1.15 18.47
C HIS A 511 9.47 0.72 19.77
N ASN A 512 9.30 -0.60 19.92
CA ASN A 512 8.63 -1.30 21.02
C ASN A 512 7.16 -0.89 21.26
N ILE A 513 6.93 0.33 21.72
CA ILE A 513 5.65 0.81 22.28
C ILE A 513 5.20 2.17 21.74
N ALA A 514 6.05 2.91 21.02
CA ALA A 514 5.76 4.28 20.61
C ALA A 514 6.50 4.66 19.31
N TRP A 515 6.07 5.78 18.73
CA TRP A 515 6.67 6.39 17.56
C TRP A 515 7.77 7.40 17.93
N TYR A 516 8.90 7.27 17.27
CA TYR A 516 10.08 8.09 17.45
C TYR A 516 10.45 8.77 16.13
N LEU A 517 10.90 10.01 16.24
CA LEU A 517 11.54 10.75 15.16
C LEU A 517 13.04 10.57 15.28
N GLY A 518 13.66 9.95 14.27
CA GLY A 518 15.10 10.00 14.06
C GLY A 518 15.50 11.32 13.41
N TYR A 519 16.50 11.98 13.96
CA TYR A 519 16.93 13.32 13.50
C TYR A 519 18.44 13.53 13.60
N GLU A 520 18.93 14.53 12.88
CA GLU A 520 20.31 15.06 12.99
C GLU A 520 20.27 16.50 13.49
N ILE A 521 21.02 16.81 14.56
CA ILE A 521 21.10 18.18 15.08
C ILE A 521 21.79 19.10 14.06
N GLY A 522 21.12 20.17 13.64
CA GLY A 522 21.59 21.08 12.60
C GLY A 522 22.41 22.27 13.12
N GLU A 523 22.22 22.66 14.38
CA GLU A 523 22.79 23.89 14.98
C GLU A 523 23.27 23.66 16.42
N GLY A 524 24.10 24.59 16.92
CA GLY A 524 24.64 24.57 18.28
C GLY A 524 25.82 23.61 18.49
N ASP A 525 26.20 23.41 19.75
CA ASP A 525 27.41 22.67 20.14
C ASP A 525 27.35 21.18 19.79
N LYS A 526 26.13 20.63 19.62
CA LYS A 526 25.89 19.22 19.26
C LYS A 526 25.61 19.03 17.77
N LYS A 527 25.99 19.99 16.91
CA LYS A 527 25.77 19.90 15.46
C LYS A 527 26.35 18.61 14.85
N GLY A 528 25.50 17.87 14.16
CA GLY A 528 25.79 16.57 13.54
C GLY A 528 25.58 15.37 14.46
N LEU A 529 24.96 15.54 15.63
CA LEU A 529 24.52 14.43 16.49
C LEU A 529 23.27 13.77 15.89
N PHE A 530 23.29 12.45 15.79
CA PHE A 530 22.12 11.63 15.44
C PHE A 530 21.44 11.11 16.69
N ALA A 531 20.13 11.26 16.79
CA ALA A 531 19.35 10.81 17.93
C ALA A 531 17.90 10.51 17.57
N PHE A 532 17.16 9.95 18.52
CA PHE A 532 15.73 9.68 18.41
C PHE A 532 14.96 10.40 19.52
N ALA A 533 13.85 11.02 19.18
CA ALA A 533 12.93 11.65 20.13
C ALA A 533 11.52 11.12 19.95
N ARG A 534 10.83 10.89 21.07
CA ARG A 534 9.42 10.48 21.04
C ARG A 534 8.54 11.59 20.46
N ILE A 535 7.79 11.28 19.41
CA ILE A 535 6.96 12.26 18.68
C ILE A 535 5.89 12.85 19.60
N ASP A 536 5.31 12.03 20.49
CA ASP A 536 4.27 12.43 21.44
C ASP A 536 4.77 13.40 22.53
N ARG A 537 6.09 13.65 22.62
CA ARG A 537 6.72 14.51 23.64
C ARG A 537 7.33 15.79 23.08
N ILE A 538 7.26 15.99 21.77
CA ILE A 538 7.88 17.12 21.07
C ILE A 538 6.84 17.89 20.26
N ARG A 539 7.08 19.19 20.14
CA ARG A 539 6.41 20.09 19.19
C ARG A 539 7.48 20.78 18.36
N PHE A 540 7.13 21.23 17.16
CA PHE A 540 8.08 21.90 16.28
C PHE A 540 7.52 23.14 15.62
N GLN A 541 8.43 23.95 15.14
CA GLN A 541 8.19 25.11 14.29
C GLN A 541 9.14 25.04 13.10
N GLN A 542 8.66 25.42 11.92
CA GLN A 542 9.49 25.48 10.72
C GLN A 542 10.56 26.56 10.84
N VAL A 543 11.74 26.26 10.31
CA VAL A 543 12.81 27.23 10.08
C VAL A 543 12.95 27.38 8.57
N ASN A 544 13.16 28.60 8.08
CA ASN A 544 13.33 28.89 6.63
C ASN A 544 14.71 28.43 6.11
N THR A 545 15.08 27.19 6.41
CA THR A 545 16.35 26.57 6.03
C THR A 545 16.08 25.15 5.57
N GLN A 546 16.58 24.80 4.39
CA GLN A 546 16.43 23.48 3.78
C GLN A 546 17.79 22.98 3.33
N ARG A 547 17.98 21.66 3.31
CA ARG A 547 19.19 21.02 2.79
C ARG A 547 18.89 20.16 1.56
N ASP A 548 19.95 19.84 0.80
CA ASP A 548 19.84 19.04 -0.42
C ASP A 548 19.36 17.61 -0.13
N ILE A 549 18.59 17.04 -1.08
CA ILE A 549 17.98 15.72 -0.92
C ILE A 549 19.00 14.57 -0.89
N ASN A 550 20.16 14.73 -1.54
CA ASN A 550 21.22 13.73 -1.49
C ASN A 550 21.96 13.79 -0.14
N GLU A 551 22.11 14.98 0.44
CA GLU A 551 22.62 15.13 1.80
C GLU A 551 21.66 14.54 2.83
N GLN A 552 20.35 14.74 2.65
CA GLN A 552 19.29 14.13 3.46
C GLN A 552 19.39 12.60 3.44
N LYS A 553 19.53 11.98 2.25
CA LYS A 553 19.71 10.52 2.12
C LYS A 553 20.99 10.02 2.79
N LYS A 554 22.12 10.71 2.60
CA LYS A 554 23.40 10.34 3.25
C LYS A 554 23.31 10.43 4.78
N ALA A 555 22.57 11.39 5.31
CA ALA A 555 22.34 11.49 6.76
C ALA A 555 21.44 10.36 7.27
N LEU A 556 20.41 9.97 6.52
CA LEU A 556 19.58 8.81 6.83
C LEU A 556 20.40 7.51 6.85
N ASP A 557 21.27 7.29 5.86
CA ASP A 557 22.16 6.12 5.82
C ASP A 557 23.09 6.06 7.05
N LYS A 558 23.57 7.23 7.53
CA LYS A 558 24.38 7.31 8.76
C LYS A 558 23.54 6.97 9.99
N LEU A 559 22.30 7.46 10.07
CA LEU A 559 21.37 7.12 11.15
C LEU A 559 21.12 5.60 11.20
N HIS A 560 20.84 4.97 10.05
CA HIS A 560 20.65 3.51 9.97
C HIS A 560 21.89 2.75 10.41
N LYS A 561 23.09 3.13 9.95
CA LYS A 561 24.35 2.49 10.39
C LYS A 561 24.57 2.57 11.90
N LEU A 562 24.21 3.70 12.54
CA LEU A 562 24.32 3.85 13.99
C LEU A 562 23.25 3.03 14.71
N TYR A 563 22.02 3.03 14.20
CA TYR A 563 20.89 2.31 14.78
C TYR A 563 21.07 0.79 14.70
N ASP A 564 21.40 0.24 13.51
CA ASP A 564 21.61 -1.20 13.28
C ASP A 564 22.77 -1.76 14.12
N ALA A 565 23.76 -0.93 14.42
CA ALA A 565 24.90 -1.31 15.26
C ALA A 565 24.59 -1.26 16.76
N SER A 566 23.64 -0.42 17.17
CA SER A 566 23.33 -0.18 18.58
C SER A 566 22.43 -1.28 19.14
N ALA A 567 22.45 -1.48 20.45
CA ALA A 567 21.60 -2.48 21.11
C ALA A 567 20.11 -2.08 21.17
N GLY A 568 19.79 -0.83 20.84
CA GLY A 568 18.48 -0.22 20.95
C GLY A 568 18.47 1.17 20.30
N ILE A 569 17.48 1.98 20.66
CA ILE A 569 17.23 3.29 20.04
C ILE A 569 18.19 4.39 20.52
N TYR A 570 18.96 4.16 21.58
CA TYR A 570 19.93 5.14 22.07
C TYR A 570 21.26 5.09 21.30
N LEU A 571 21.60 6.20 20.64
CA LEU A 571 22.79 6.32 19.78
C LEU A 571 23.96 7.06 20.43
N GLY A 572 23.88 7.35 21.74
CA GLY A 572 24.86 8.19 22.44
C GLY A 572 24.61 9.69 22.33
N ASP A 573 25.25 10.46 23.22
CA ASP A 573 25.10 11.91 23.31
C ASP A 573 26.31 12.69 22.73
N ASP A 574 27.29 11.99 22.16
CA ASP A 574 28.60 12.52 21.76
C ASP A 574 28.82 12.44 20.24
N VAL A 575 28.92 13.61 19.61
CA VAL A 575 29.13 13.77 18.16
C VAL A 575 30.46 13.19 17.71
N ALA A 576 31.53 13.37 18.51
CA ALA A 576 32.87 12.92 18.14
C ALA A 576 32.90 11.38 18.08
N LYS A 577 32.29 10.72 19.07
CA LYS A 577 32.17 9.25 19.09
C LYS A 577 31.34 8.73 17.93
N GLN A 578 30.20 9.34 17.61
CA GLN A 578 29.40 8.93 16.45
C GLN A 578 30.16 9.09 15.13
N ARG A 579 30.86 10.22 14.93
CA ARG A 579 31.70 10.44 13.74
C ARG A 579 32.83 9.43 13.62
N GLN A 580 33.51 9.14 14.73
CA GLN A 580 34.57 8.14 14.78
C GLN A 580 34.03 6.74 14.46
N TYR A 581 32.80 6.40 14.87
CA TYR A 581 32.18 5.12 14.53
C TYR A 581 31.81 5.00 13.06
N LEU A 582 31.30 6.09 12.48
CA LEU A 582 30.95 6.16 11.06
C LEU A 582 32.18 6.12 10.13
N ASP A 583 33.38 6.37 10.65
CA ASP A 583 34.64 6.14 9.96
C ASP A 583 35.04 4.65 10.04
N SER A 584 35.05 3.99 8.87
CA SER A 584 35.28 2.56 8.68
C SER A 584 36.55 2.00 9.36
N GLN A 585 37.59 2.81 9.54
CA GLN A 585 38.84 2.40 10.19
C GLN A 585 38.81 2.54 11.72
N GLN A 586 38.13 3.57 12.24
CA GLN A 586 38.16 3.91 13.65
C GLN A 586 36.98 3.33 14.45
N GLY A 587 35.87 2.98 13.80
CA GLY A 587 34.68 2.47 14.48
C GLY A 587 34.88 1.12 15.20
N LYS A 588 35.88 0.33 14.81
CA LYS A 588 36.25 -0.89 15.56
C LYS A 588 36.75 -0.58 16.98
N LYS A 589 37.34 0.61 17.22
CA LYS A 589 37.89 1.00 18.53
C LYS A 589 36.82 1.43 19.54
N LEU A 590 35.63 1.80 19.06
CA LEU A 590 34.50 2.21 19.91
C LEU A 590 33.56 1.06 20.25
N ASN A 591 33.80 -0.12 19.70
CA ASN A 591 33.05 -1.31 20.05
C ASN A 591 33.53 -1.86 21.39
N VAL A 592 32.57 -2.14 22.25
CA VAL A 592 32.78 -2.83 23.52
C VAL A 592 32.22 -4.24 23.38
N THR A 593 32.93 -5.19 23.95
CA THR A 593 32.47 -6.57 24.06
C THR A 593 31.77 -6.74 25.40
N ILE A 594 30.53 -7.19 25.35
CA ILE A 594 29.76 -7.60 26.52
C ILE A 594 29.88 -9.12 26.63
N ILE A 595 30.32 -9.61 27.79
CA ILE A 595 30.37 -11.04 28.09
C ILE A 595 29.29 -11.33 29.13
N LEU A 596 28.37 -12.22 28.77
CA LEU A 596 27.30 -12.70 29.62
C LEU A 596 27.51 -14.19 29.86
N TYR A 597 27.34 -14.62 31.11
CA TYR A 597 27.14 -16.02 31.40
C TYR A 597 25.66 -16.31 31.61
N ALA A 598 25.18 -17.41 31.03
CA ALA A 598 23.80 -17.83 31.11
C ALA A 598 23.69 -19.24 31.69
N THR A 599 22.60 -19.47 32.43
CA THR A 599 22.15 -20.82 32.78
C THR A 599 21.61 -21.53 31.55
N GLU A 600 21.38 -22.84 31.67
CA GLU A 600 20.79 -23.61 30.57
C GLU A 600 19.41 -23.11 30.12
N LEU A 601 18.61 -22.64 31.08
CA LEU A 601 17.28 -22.12 30.81
C LEU A 601 17.36 -20.86 29.94
N ALA A 602 18.11 -19.84 30.38
CA ALA A 602 18.23 -18.59 29.62
C ALA A 602 18.91 -18.81 28.27
N PHE A 603 19.94 -19.66 28.21
CA PHE A 603 20.68 -19.88 26.98
C PHE A 603 19.82 -20.49 25.87
N LYS A 604 18.94 -21.45 26.17
CA LYS A 604 18.01 -22.02 25.19
C LYS A 604 17.16 -20.94 24.50
N PHE A 605 16.59 -20.03 25.28
CA PHE A 605 15.80 -18.92 24.73
C PHE A 605 16.65 -17.88 23.99
N ILE A 606 17.84 -17.54 24.50
CA ILE A 606 18.71 -16.53 23.86
C ILE A 606 19.25 -17.05 22.52
N CYS A 607 19.53 -18.35 22.40
CA CYS A 607 19.97 -18.97 21.15
C CYS A 607 18.90 -18.89 20.04
N GLU A 608 17.61 -19.00 20.39
CA GLU A 608 16.51 -18.81 19.43
C GLU A 608 16.41 -17.35 18.94
N GLY A 609 16.73 -16.39 19.80
CA GLY A 609 16.69 -14.95 19.53
C GLY A 609 17.99 -14.33 18.98
N ASN A 610 18.78 -15.08 18.21
CA ASN A 610 20.15 -14.72 17.82
C ASN A 610 20.30 -13.49 16.88
N GLN A 611 19.20 -12.96 16.34
CA GLN A 611 19.20 -11.79 15.45
C GLN A 611 19.17 -10.44 16.17
N ARG A 612 19.05 -10.42 17.51
CA ARG A 612 18.97 -9.18 18.30
C ARG A 612 20.21 -8.30 18.15
N PHE A 613 21.38 -8.90 17.95
CA PHE A 613 22.65 -8.18 17.85
C PHE A 613 23.35 -8.53 16.54
N GLN A 614 23.92 -7.53 15.87
CA GLN A 614 24.63 -7.74 14.61
C GLN A 614 25.85 -8.66 14.76
N LYS A 615 26.50 -8.65 15.93
CA LYS A 615 27.69 -9.46 16.23
C LYS A 615 27.52 -10.16 17.57
N ILE A 616 27.25 -11.46 17.49
CA ILE A 616 27.09 -12.34 18.63
C ILE A 616 27.90 -13.62 18.43
N GLU A 617 28.60 -14.05 19.48
CA GLU A 617 29.32 -15.32 19.56
C GLU A 617 28.85 -16.05 20.81
N MET A 618 28.63 -17.36 20.73
CA MET A 618 28.08 -18.16 21.82
C MET A 618 28.89 -19.43 22.06
N SER A 619 28.77 -19.98 23.26
CA SER A 619 29.32 -21.30 23.58
C SER A 619 28.54 -22.41 22.89
N SER A 620 29.23 -23.42 22.35
CA SER A 620 28.55 -24.54 21.67
C SER A 620 28.00 -25.55 22.68
N PRO A 621 26.66 -25.70 22.82
CA PRO A 621 26.11 -26.67 23.76
C PRO A 621 26.07 -28.07 23.17
N ASP A 622 26.19 -29.08 24.02
CA ASP A 622 26.22 -30.48 23.57
C ASP A 622 24.91 -30.93 22.88
N TRP A 623 23.78 -30.36 23.26
CA TRP A 623 22.46 -30.66 22.70
C TRP A 623 22.20 -30.03 21.31
N LEU A 624 23.02 -29.08 20.83
CA LEU A 624 22.92 -28.55 19.46
C LEU A 624 23.73 -29.35 18.44
N LYS A 625 24.60 -30.27 18.88
CA LYS A 625 25.43 -31.10 18.00
C LYS A 625 24.54 -31.96 17.08
N GLY A 626 24.66 -31.77 15.76
CA GLY A 626 23.91 -32.52 14.75
C GLY A 626 22.63 -31.85 14.21
N THR A 627 22.28 -30.66 14.70
CA THR A 627 21.13 -29.87 14.20
C THR A 627 21.52 -28.92 13.04
N SER A 628 20.53 -28.37 12.33
CA SER A 628 20.73 -27.43 11.20
C SER A 628 20.95 -25.97 11.61
N TYR A 629 21.20 -25.69 12.89
CA TYR A 629 21.45 -24.34 13.38
C TYR A 629 22.72 -23.74 12.76
N ASP A 630 22.74 -22.40 12.60
CA ASP A 630 23.88 -21.68 12.04
C ASP A 630 25.13 -21.90 12.89
N ARG A 631 26.07 -22.67 12.34
CA ARG A 631 27.34 -23.01 13.02
C ARG A 631 28.25 -21.79 13.17
N GLY A 632 27.98 -20.70 12.46
CA GLY A 632 28.81 -19.50 12.43
C GLY A 632 28.87 -18.72 13.74
N ILE A 633 27.89 -18.85 14.62
CA ILE A 633 27.83 -18.10 15.90
C ILE A 633 28.41 -18.88 17.10
N PHE A 634 28.51 -20.21 17.04
CA PHE A 634 28.96 -21.05 18.16
C PHE A 634 30.47 -21.27 18.14
N LYS A 635 31.23 -20.33 18.69
CA LYS A 635 32.71 -20.33 18.66
C LYS A 635 33.38 -20.41 20.03
N LEU A 636 32.60 -20.36 21.11
CA LEU A 636 33.13 -20.27 22.47
C LEU A 636 33.05 -21.62 23.18
N ASP A 637 33.86 -21.78 24.21
CA ASP A 637 33.81 -22.93 25.10
C ASP A 637 32.72 -22.76 26.16
N GLN A 638 32.23 -23.89 26.68
CA GLN A 638 31.30 -23.92 27.81
C GLN A 638 32.04 -23.70 29.14
N ASN A 639 31.34 -23.11 30.11
CA ASN A 639 31.80 -22.90 31.48
C ASN A 639 31.19 -23.95 32.44
N ILE A 640 31.41 -23.76 33.74
CA ILE A 640 30.93 -24.65 34.80
C ILE A 640 29.50 -24.24 35.24
N PRO A 641 28.60 -25.20 35.52
CA PRO A 641 27.27 -24.93 36.09
C PRO A 641 27.34 -24.12 37.41
N PRO A 642 26.34 -23.27 37.72
CA PRO A 642 25.07 -23.10 37.00
C PRO A 642 25.16 -22.19 35.75
N TYR A 643 26.27 -21.48 35.55
CA TYR A 643 26.49 -20.51 34.47
C TYR A 643 27.31 -21.12 33.33
N GLN A 644 26.81 -22.22 32.77
CA GLN A 644 27.57 -23.08 31.86
C GLN A 644 27.76 -22.51 30.44
N TYR A 645 27.03 -21.46 30.06
CA TYR A 645 27.08 -20.93 28.70
C TYR A 645 27.59 -19.50 28.63
N THR A 646 28.49 -19.25 27.68
CA THR A 646 29.06 -17.92 27.42
C THR A 646 28.39 -17.31 26.20
N ILE A 647 27.94 -16.07 26.33
CA ILE A 647 27.44 -15.25 25.23
C ILE A 647 28.28 -13.98 25.16
N LYS A 648 28.81 -13.70 23.99
CA LYS A 648 29.66 -12.54 23.71
C LYS A 648 28.98 -11.68 22.66
N VAL A 649 28.68 -10.44 23.01
CA VAL A 649 27.99 -9.47 22.15
C VAL A 649 28.92 -8.29 21.91
N THR A 650 29.07 -7.86 20.65
CA THR A 650 29.87 -6.67 20.31
C THR A 650 28.94 -5.54 19.91
N VAL A 651 28.95 -4.44 20.66
CA VAL A 651 28.12 -3.25 20.43
C VAL A 651 28.94 -1.98 20.63
N PRO A 652 28.52 -0.82 20.08
CA PRO A 652 29.14 0.45 20.39
C PRO A 652 29.07 0.78 21.89
N GLU A 653 30.10 1.45 22.42
CA GLU A 653 30.23 1.81 23.84
C GLU A 653 28.98 2.48 24.45
N TRP A 654 28.31 3.37 23.70
CA TRP A 654 27.10 4.04 24.19
C TRP A 654 25.93 3.10 24.42
N SER A 655 25.91 1.92 23.79
CA SER A 655 24.85 0.91 24.01
C SER A 655 24.84 0.40 25.46
N LEU A 656 25.94 0.51 26.20
CA LEU A 656 25.99 0.19 27.64
C LEU A 656 25.06 1.09 28.47
N MET A 657 24.67 2.24 27.92
CA MET A 657 23.74 3.18 28.54
C MET A 657 22.30 3.02 28.04
N ASP A 658 22.06 2.17 27.05
CA ASP A 658 20.75 1.93 26.45
C ASP A 658 19.82 1.20 27.44
N ILE A 659 18.63 1.78 27.64
CA ILE A 659 17.66 1.29 28.61
C ILE A 659 17.06 -0.04 28.19
N ASP A 660 16.88 -0.28 26.89
CA ASP A 660 16.30 -1.52 26.39
C ASP A 660 17.28 -2.68 26.52
N LEU A 661 18.59 -2.44 26.32
CA LEU A 661 19.63 -3.41 26.64
C LEU A 661 19.64 -3.74 28.13
N ILE A 662 19.64 -2.72 28.99
CA ILE A 662 19.67 -2.90 30.45
C ILE A 662 18.42 -3.65 30.94
N ARG A 663 17.24 -3.30 30.44
CA ARG A 663 15.99 -3.99 30.74
C ARG A 663 15.99 -5.43 30.27
N TRP A 664 16.51 -5.69 29.07
CA TRP A 664 16.62 -7.05 28.54
C TRP A 664 17.53 -7.92 29.41
N ILE A 665 18.72 -7.43 29.79
CA ILE A 665 19.62 -8.16 30.69
C ILE A 665 18.97 -8.38 32.06
N SER A 666 18.45 -7.31 32.67
CA SER A 666 17.86 -7.37 34.02
C SER A 666 16.61 -8.24 34.08
N GLY A 667 15.87 -8.34 32.97
CA GLY A 667 14.65 -9.15 32.85
C GLY A 667 14.88 -10.65 33.01
N TRP A 668 16.12 -11.14 32.77
CA TRP A 668 16.49 -12.53 33.02
C TRP A 668 16.74 -12.84 34.50
N GLY A 669 16.85 -11.82 35.36
CA GLY A 669 17.11 -11.97 36.79
C GLY A 669 18.36 -12.79 37.06
N LYS A 670 18.22 -13.87 37.86
CA LYS A 670 19.35 -14.74 38.25
C LYS A 670 19.88 -15.64 37.14
N GLU A 671 19.19 -15.73 36.00
CA GLU A 671 19.53 -16.68 34.93
C GLU A 671 20.64 -16.18 34.00
N VAL A 672 20.93 -14.87 34.04
CA VAL A 672 22.01 -14.24 33.26
C VAL A 672 22.87 -13.38 34.18
N LYS A 673 24.19 -13.51 34.05
CA LYS A 673 25.18 -12.74 34.78
C LYS A 673 26.07 -11.98 33.80
N VAL A 674 26.18 -10.66 33.98
CA VAL A 674 27.16 -9.86 33.25
C VAL A 674 28.54 -10.08 33.87
N ILE A 675 29.54 -10.33 33.02
CA ILE A 675 30.94 -10.52 33.42
C ILE A 675 31.78 -9.32 32.98
N GLU A 676 31.61 -8.88 31.73
CA GLU A 676 32.28 -7.70 31.17
C GLU A 676 31.31 -6.89 30.33
N PRO A 677 31.50 -5.56 30.22
CA PRO A 677 32.50 -4.73 30.91
C PRO A 677 32.07 -4.38 32.35
N GLN A 678 33.04 -4.04 33.22
CA GLN A 678 32.79 -3.72 34.64
C GLN A 678 31.73 -2.61 34.83
N SER A 679 31.72 -1.60 33.96
CA SER A 679 30.73 -0.52 34.02
C SER A 679 29.28 -1.01 33.88
N LEU A 680 29.05 -2.07 33.10
CA LEU A 680 27.73 -2.69 32.97
C LEU A 680 27.43 -3.60 34.17
N VAL A 681 28.44 -4.31 34.69
CA VAL A 681 28.33 -5.12 35.91
C VAL A 681 27.86 -4.26 37.08
N ASP A 682 28.55 -3.16 37.36
CA ASP A 682 28.23 -2.25 38.47
C ASP A 682 26.80 -1.71 38.35
N ARG A 683 26.36 -1.44 37.12
CA ARG A 683 25.02 -0.91 36.84
C ARG A 683 23.92 -1.95 37.09
N ILE A 684 24.09 -3.17 36.57
CA ILE A 684 23.13 -4.26 36.80
C ILE A 684 23.11 -4.65 38.29
N TYR A 685 24.28 -4.64 38.95
CA TYR A 685 24.38 -4.86 40.39
C TYR A 685 23.58 -3.82 41.19
N SER A 686 23.78 -2.53 40.90
CA SER A 686 23.05 -1.44 41.55
C SER A 686 21.53 -1.52 41.35
N ILE A 687 21.08 -1.96 40.16
CA ILE A 687 19.65 -2.22 39.90
C ILE A 687 19.15 -3.36 40.80
N GLY A 688 19.88 -4.47 40.87
CA GLY A 688 19.54 -5.61 41.73
C GLY A 688 19.52 -5.26 43.22
N GLU A 689 20.52 -4.52 43.69
CA GLU A 689 20.59 -4.01 45.06
C GLU A 689 19.42 -3.07 45.38
N GLY A 690 19.13 -2.12 44.48
CA GLY A 690 17.99 -1.20 44.62
C GLY A 690 16.65 -1.92 44.70
N ILE A 691 16.45 -2.96 43.87
CA ILE A 691 15.27 -3.84 43.96
C ILE A 691 15.23 -4.52 45.33
N THR A 692 16.33 -5.15 45.75
CA THR A 692 16.40 -5.87 47.03
C THR A 692 16.10 -4.95 48.21
N ASN A 693 16.65 -3.73 48.22
CA ASN A 693 16.44 -2.73 49.26
C ASN A 693 14.98 -2.24 49.36
N ILE A 694 14.22 -2.22 48.25
CA ILE A 694 12.79 -1.86 48.25
C ILE A 694 11.95 -2.94 48.95
N TYR A 695 12.33 -4.21 48.79
CA TYR A 695 11.63 -5.35 49.38
C TYR A 695 12.19 -5.78 50.75
N GLN A 696 13.25 -5.13 51.24
CA GLN A 696 13.65 -5.20 52.64
C GLN A 696 12.71 -4.33 53.47
N ASP A 697 11.58 -4.91 53.88
CA ASP A 697 10.75 -4.32 54.93
C ASP A 697 11.61 -4.11 56.19
N ILE A 698 11.43 -2.93 56.80
CA ILE A 698 11.99 -2.53 58.09
C ILE A 698 11.62 -3.57 59.16
N GLU A 699 12.48 -4.54 59.43
CA GLU A 699 12.41 -5.41 60.61
C GLU A 699 13.78 -6.03 60.92
N LEU A 700 14.66 -5.22 61.50
CA LEU A 700 15.88 -5.69 62.20
C LEU A 700 16.38 -4.58 63.10
N ILE A 701 15.82 -4.50 64.31
CA ILE A 701 16.53 -3.89 65.44
C ILE A 701 17.14 -5.04 66.22
N CYS A 702 18.40 -5.37 65.92
CA CYS A 702 19.24 -6.13 66.85
C CYS A 702 19.49 -5.24 68.08
N CYS A 703 18.79 -5.49 69.18
CA CYS A 703 19.18 -4.95 70.48
C CYS A 703 19.75 -6.06 71.34
N ASP A 704 21.03 -5.92 71.67
CA ASP A 704 21.70 -6.61 72.76
C ASP A 704 20.92 -6.41 74.08
N LEU A 705 20.73 -7.47 74.87
CA LEU A 705 19.91 -7.46 76.09
C LEU A 705 20.36 -6.41 77.12
N GLU A 706 21.66 -6.09 77.15
CA GLU A 706 22.19 -5.03 78.02
C GLU A 706 21.74 -3.62 77.60
N LYS A 707 21.56 -3.37 76.30
CA LYS A 707 21.07 -2.07 75.80
C LYS A 707 19.57 -1.88 75.98
N VAL A 708 18.79 -2.97 76.09
CA VAL A 708 17.35 -2.91 76.37
C VAL A 708 17.09 -2.50 77.82
N ASN A 709 17.83 -3.04 78.78
CA ASN A 709 17.71 -2.63 80.19
C ASN A 709 18.13 -1.16 80.43
N ASP A 710 19.11 -0.66 79.66
CA ASP A 710 19.52 0.74 79.70
C ASP A 710 18.50 1.68 79.02
N LEU A 711 17.85 1.23 77.95
CA LEU A 711 16.72 1.93 77.34
C LEU A 711 15.49 1.99 78.27
N VAL A 712 15.24 0.93 79.04
CA VAL A 712 14.18 0.84 80.06
C VAL A 712 14.42 1.81 81.22
N LYS A 713 15.68 2.03 81.62
CA LYS A 713 16.01 3.00 82.69
C LYS A 713 16.00 4.46 82.24
N LYS A 714 16.20 4.74 80.94
CA LYS A 714 16.41 6.11 80.42
C LYS A 714 15.27 6.68 79.56
N LYS A 715 14.18 5.95 79.30
CA LYS A 715 13.01 6.49 78.58
C LYS A 715 11.70 6.20 79.30
N GLU A 716 11.29 7.11 80.18
CA GLU A 716 9.85 7.30 80.39
C GLU A 716 9.25 7.79 79.06
N GLY A 717 8.42 6.95 78.42
CA GLY A 717 7.63 7.36 77.26
C GLY A 717 7.74 6.52 75.98
N SER A 718 8.26 5.29 76.00
CA SER A 718 8.16 4.38 74.84
C SER A 718 7.04 3.33 74.99
N ASP A 719 6.19 3.29 73.97
CA ASP A 719 4.86 2.67 73.84
C ASP A 719 4.83 1.12 73.74
N TYR A 720 5.54 0.42 74.64
CA TYR A 720 5.55 -1.05 74.70
C TYR A 720 4.92 -1.54 76.02
N ARG A 721 3.94 -2.44 75.94
CA ARG A 721 3.29 -3.07 77.12
C ARG A 721 3.47 -4.58 77.07
N PHE A 722 4.04 -5.16 78.12
CA PHE A 722 4.44 -6.57 78.19
C PHE A 722 3.44 -7.42 78.98
N ILE A 723 3.15 -8.64 78.50
CA ILE A 723 2.38 -9.66 79.25
C ILE A 723 3.31 -10.85 79.52
N SER A 724 3.63 -11.08 80.80
CA SER A 724 4.41 -12.23 81.25
C SER A 724 3.47 -13.28 81.85
N ILE A 725 3.63 -14.54 81.44
CA ILE A 725 2.95 -15.67 82.05
C ILE A 725 4.02 -16.46 82.82
N LYS A 726 3.94 -16.45 84.16
CA LYS A 726 4.73 -17.32 85.05
C LYS A 726 3.79 -18.31 85.76
N THR A 727 4.21 -19.56 85.87
CA THR A 727 3.60 -20.58 86.75
C THR A 727 4.44 -20.77 88.03
N PRO A 728 3.84 -21.36 89.09
CA PRO A 728 4.11 -20.99 90.47
C PRO A 728 5.24 -21.82 91.06
N ASN A 729 6.43 -21.23 91.17
CA ASN A 729 7.33 -21.47 92.29
C ASN A 729 8.34 -20.32 92.34
N GLY A 730 8.02 -19.30 93.12
CA GLY A 730 8.85 -18.11 93.29
C GLY A 730 8.06 -16.88 93.66
N ASN A 731 7.40 -16.94 94.83
CA ASN A 731 6.82 -15.86 95.63
C ASN A 731 6.84 -14.45 95.02
N ALA A 732 5.84 -14.17 94.20
CA ALA A 732 5.18 -12.88 94.08
C ALA A 732 3.74 -13.18 93.66
N GLU A 733 2.76 -12.65 94.39
CA GLU A 733 1.34 -12.77 94.03
C GLU A 733 1.12 -12.38 92.57
N PRO A 734 0.15 -13.01 91.87
CA PRO A 734 -0.19 -12.61 90.52
C PRO A 734 -0.62 -11.16 90.57
N GLN A 735 0.18 -10.25 90.01
CA GLN A 735 -0.44 -9.13 89.34
C GLN A 735 -1.22 -9.78 88.20
N SER A 736 -2.48 -10.09 88.50
CA SER A 736 -3.56 -10.33 87.55
C SER A 736 -3.21 -9.60 86.27
N VAL A 737 -3.19 -10.31 85.13
CA VAL A 737 -3.21 -9.67 83.80
C VAL A 737 -4.18 -8.51 83.93
N GLN A 738 -3.68 -7.28 84.04
CA GLN A 738 -4.49 -6.17 84.52
C GLN A 738 -5.72 -6.13 83.63
N SER A 739 -6.88 -6.34 84.24
CA SER A 739 -8.17 -6.39 83.57
C SER A 739 -8.48 -5.11 82.78
N GLU A 740 -7.66 -4.07 82.95
CA GLU A 740 -7.74 -2.74 82.34
C GLU A 740 -6.66 -2.46 81.28
N LEU A 741 -5.96 -3.48 80.74
CA LEU A 741 -5.10 -3.26 79.57
C LEU A 741 -5.93 -2.90 78.33
N ASN A 742 -5.97 -1.60 77.98
CA ASN A 742 -6.42 -1.11 76.67
C ASN A 742 -5.40 -1.54 75.60
N MET A 743 -5.81 -2.46 74.73
CA MET A 743 -5.04 -2.91 73.57
C MET A 743 -5.55 -2.16 72.33
N ASN A 744 -4.69 -1.39 71.68
CA ASN A 744 -5.05 -0.61 70.50
C ASN A 744 -4.84 -1.46 69.22
N PRO A 745 -5.79 -1.45 68.27
CA PRO A 745 -5.61 -2.11 66.97
C PRO A 745 -4.33 -1.64 66.26
N GLY A 746 -3.64 -2.56 65.58
CA GLY A 746 -2.44 -2.26 64.79
C GLY A 746 -1.11 -2.22 65.55
N ARG A 747 -1.09 -2.23 66.89
CA ARG A 747 0.16 -2.33 67.68
C ARG A 747 0.55 -3.80 67.92
N ILE A 748 1.86 -4.04 68.02
CA ILE A 748 2.42 -5.36 68.32
C ILE A 748 2.45 -5.57 69.84
N HIS A 749 1.86 -6.67 70.30
CA HIS A 749 1.82 -7.02 71.71
C HIS A 749 2.71 -8.24 72.00
N PRO A 750 3.80 -8.07 72.79
CA PRO A 750 4.69 -9.18 73.13
C PRO A 750 4.11 -10.06 74.24
N LEU A 751 4.17 -11.37 74.02
CA LEU A 751 3.80 -12.41 74.97
C LEU A 751 5.04 -13.25 75.28
N ILE A 752 5.48 -13.23 76.54
CA ILE A 752 6.70 -13.93 76.97
C ILE A 752 6.32 -15.20 77.72
N ILE A 753 6.87 -16.32 77.24
CA ILE A 753 6.67 -17.66 77.78
C ILE A 753 7.94 -18.08 78.53
N ASN A 754 7.78 -18.54 79.76
CA ASN A 754 8.89 -18.93 80.63
C ASN A 754 9.00 -20.46 80.75
N ASP A 755 10.21 -21.01 80.70
CA ASP A 755 10.45 -22.42 80.35
C ASP A 755 10.63 -23.40 81.52
N ILE A 756 10.02 -23.12 82.67
CA ILE A 756 10.18 -23.97 83.85
C ILE A 756 9.01 -24.96 83.92
N THR A 757 9.18 -26.07 83.20
CA THR A 757 8.49 -27.38 83.28
C THR A 757 6.98 -27.47 82.96
N GLN A 758 6.71 -28.23 81.89
CA GLN A 758 5.43 -28.66 81.30
C GLN A 758 4.41 -27.55 81.00
N PHE A 759 4.27 -27.25 79.70
CA PHE A 759 3.17 -26.48 79.16
C PHE A 759 1.83 -27.17 79.45
N ASN A 760 1.07 -26.67 80.43
CA ASN A 760 -0.25 -27.20 80.74
C ASN A 760 -1.30 -26.58 79.81
N GLU A 761 -2.14 -27.44 79.23
CA GLU A 761 -3.21 -27.10 78.29
C GLU A 761 -4.20 -26.04 78.84
N GLU A 762 -4.28 -25.92 80.16
CA GLU A 762 -5.10 -24.94 80.88
C GLU A 762 -4.64 -23.48 80.66
N ASP A 763 -3.33 -23.24 80.54
CA ASP A 763 -2.77 -21.89 80.35
C ASP A 763 -2.97 -21.40 78.91
N ILE A 764 -2.95 -22.33 77.95
CA ILE A 764 -3.35 -22.05 76.56
C ILE A 764 -4.82 -21.66 76.51
N LYS A 765 -5.69 -22.41 77.18
CA LYS A 765 -7.14 -22.09 77.25
C LYS A 765 -7.39 -20.73 77.90
N LYS A 766 -6.68 -20.36 78.97
CA LYS A 766 -6.76 -19.03 79.60
C LYS A 766 -6.31 -17.91 78.65
N THR A 767 -5.21 -18.12 77.94
CA THR A 767 -4.66 -17.15 76.97
C THR A 767 -5.60 -16.95 75.78
N VAL A 768 -6.14 -18.05 75.23
CA VAL A 768 -7.13 -18.04 74.16
C VAL A 768 -8.41 -17.32 74.60
N ALA A 769 -8.91 -17.59 75.82
CA ALA A 769 -10.08 -16.92 76.37
C ALA A 769 -9.86 -15.41 76.57
N PHE A 770 -8.67 -15.01 77.02
CA PHE A 770 -8.28 -13.59 77.14
C PHE A 770 -8.28 -12.89 75.78
N ILE A 771 -7.66 -13.49 74.75
CA ILE A 771 -7.62 -12.96 73.38
C ILE A 771 -9.04 -12.82 72.80
N LYS A 772 -9.88 -13.85 72.96
CA LYS A 772 -11.30 -13.83 72.54
C LYS A 772 -12.07 -12.68 73.19
N LYS A 773 -11.95 -12.53 74.51
CA LYS A 773 -12.63 -11.47 75.27
C LYS A 773 -12.21 -10.07 74.80
N LYS A 774 -10.93 -9.86 74.53
CA LYS A 774 -10.41 -8.55 74.08
C LYS A 774 -10.76 -8.24 72.62
N LYS A 775 -10.76 -9.23 71.72
CA LYS A 775 -11.24 -9.02 70.34
C LYS A 775 -12.72 -8.63 70.30
N LYS A 776 -13.56 -9.32 71.09
CA LYS A 776 -15.00 -9.00 71.17
C LYS A 776 -15.25 -7.57 71.68
N ALA A 777 -14.34 -7.04 72.50
CA ALA A 777 -14.39 -5.66 72.98
C ALA A 777 -13.89 -4.62 71.96
N SER A 778 -13.01 -4.96 71.01
CA SER A 778 -12.34 -3.96 70.16
C SER A 778 -13.13 -3.49 68.93
N LYS A 779 -14.26 -4.12 68.56
CA LYS A 779 -15.23 -3.75 67.48
C LYS A 779 -14.66 -3.25 66.13
N ILE A 780 -13.36 -3.40 65.86
CA ILE A 780 -12.66 -2.81 64.70
C ILE A 780 -12.07 -3.92 63.80
N VAL A 781 -12.04 -3.66 62.49
CA VAL A 781 -11.68 -4.61 61.41
C VAL A 781 -10.18 -4.95 61.36
N ASP A 782 -9.31 -4.02 61.79
CA ASP A 782 -7.86 -4.21 61.85
C ASP A 782 -7.49 -5.19 62.98
N GLY A 783 -7.08 -6.38 62.58
CA GLY A 783 -6.76 -7.50 63.45
C GLY A 783 -5.78 -7.21 64.59
N LEU A 784 -5.88 -7.98 65.68
CA LEU A 784 -4.89 -7.97 66.77
C LEU A 784 -3.60 -8.67 66.32
N ARG A 785 -2.44 -8.09 66.67
CA ARG A 785 -1.10 -8.62 66.36
C ARG A 785 -0.38 -9.02 67.64
N PHE A 786 0.06 -10.28 67.70
CA PHE A 786 0.79 -10.84 68.84
C PHE A 786 2.16 -11.35 68.42
N LEU A 787 3.16 -11.11 69.28
CA LEU A 787 4.53 -11.59 69.09
C LEU A 787 4.87 -12.51 70.26
N ILE A 788 5.19 -13.77 69.99
CA ILE A 788 5.42 -14.79 71.02
C ILE A 788 6.93 -15.06 71.14
N TYR A 789 7.44 -15.02 72.37
CA TYR A 789 8.83 -15.27 72.74
C TYR A 789 8.95 -16.46 73.71
N SER A 790 10.00 -17.28 73.56
CA SER A 790 10.40 -18.36 74.49
C SER A 790 11.89 -18.26 74.81
N HIS A 791 12.31 -18.71 76.00
CA HIS A 791 13.70 -18.76 76.45
C HIS A 791 14.41 -20.11 76.17
N SER A 792 13.71 -21.19 75.80
CA SER A 792 14.26 -22.56 75.78
C SER A 792 14.38 -23.23 74.42
N GLY A 793 13.84 -22.64 73.35
CA GLY A 793 13.97 -23.19 72.00
C GLY A 793 12.87 -22.80 71.03
N ILE A 794 13.22 -22.67 69.74
CA ILE A 794 12.28 -22.42 68.63
C ILE A 794 11.11 -23.42 68.62
N ASN A 795 11.35 -24.68 68.97
CA ASN A 795 10.33 -25.73 68.93
C ASN A 795 9.19 -25.47 69.90
N LEU A 796 9.47 -25.05 71.14
CA LEU A 796 8.41 -24.80 72.12
C LEU A 796 7.61 -23.55 71.79
N ALA A 797 8.28 -22.46 71.36
CA ALA A 797 7.58 -21.27 70.87
C ALA A 797 6.64 -21.61 69.70
N SER A 798 7.14 -22.45 68.77
CA SER A 798 6.39 -22.89 67.61
C SER A 798 5.19 -23.77 67.99
N GLU A 799 5.37 -24.76 68.87
CA GLU A 799 4.28 -25.64 69.34
C GLU A 799 3.17 -24.86 70.05
N VAL A 800 3.55 -23.90 70.89
CA VAL A 800 2.58 -23.07 71.63
C VAL A 800 1.85 -22.11 70.70
N ALA A 801 2.56 -21.45 69.79
CA ALA A 801 1.94 -20.59 68.79
C ALA A 801 1.00 -21.36 67.86
N ILE A 802 1.38 -22.56 67.43
CA ILE A 802 0.54 -23.45 66.63
C ILE A 802 -0.70 -23.86 67.41
N THR A 803 -0.58 -24.20 68.70
CA THR A 803 -1.70 -24.64 69.53
C THR A 803 -2.68 -23.50 69.81
N ILE A 804 -2.18 -22.31 70.18
CA ILE A 804 -2.99 -21.09 70.33
C ILE A 804 -3.69 -20.75 69.02
N TYR A 805 -2.98 -20.81 67.88
CA TYR A 805 -3.56 -20.56 66.57
C TYR A 805 -4.65 -21.56 66.21
N ARG A 806 -4.45 -22.87 66.45
CA ARG A 806 -5.45 -23.92 66.20
C ARG A 806 -6.72 -23.71 67.02
N GLU A 807 -6.59 -23.42 68.31
CA GLU A 807 -7.71 -23.15 69.22
C GLU A 807 -8.48 -21.87 68.84
N LEU A 808 -7.79 -20.84 68.35
CA LEU A 808 -8.42 -19.60 67.87
C LEU A 808 -9.07 -19.75 66.49
N LYS A 809 -8.51 -20.58 65.61
CA LYS A 809 -9.01 -20.80 64.24
C LYS A 809 -10.35 -21.52 64.18
N GLN A 810 -10.70 -22.29 65.22
CA GLN A 810 -12.03 -22.91 65.34
C GLN A 810 -13.16 -21.89 65.56
N ASP A 811 -12.81 -20.62 65.83
CA ASP A 811 -13.76 -19.53 66.06
C ASP A 811 -13.80 -18.60 64.83
N THR A 812 -14.90 -18.62 64.07
CA THR A 812 -15.03 -17.93 62.78
C THR A 812 -14.93 -16.40 62.88
N GLU A 813 -15.12 -15.82 64.06
CA GLU A 813 -14.97 -14.38 64.30
C GLU A 813 -13.49 -13.94 64.41
N LEU A 814 -12.52 -14.86 64.41
CA LEU A 814 -11.09 -14.61 64.69
C LEU A 814 -10.16 -14.52 63.46
N THR A 815 -10.69 -14.55 62.24
CA THR A 815 -9.95 -14.67 60.96
C THR A 815 -8.81 -13.67 60.72
N ASN A 816 -8.91 -12.43 61.21
CA ASN A 816 -7.84 -11.42 61.09
C ASN A 816 -6.91 -11.41 62.33
N LEU A 817 -6.16 -12.50 62.58
CA LEU A 817 -5.14 -12.53 63.64
C LEU A 817 -3.78 -12.85 63.02
N ARG A 818 -2.74 -12.05 63.34
CA ARG A 818 -1.35 -12.32 62.93
C ARG A 818 -0.52 -12.67 64.16
N ILE A 819 0.12 -13.83 64.11
CA ILE A 819 1.07 -14.31 65.12
C ILE A 819 2.43 -14.38 64.46
N SER A 820 3.39 -13.65 65.01
CA SER A 820 4.79 -13.74 64.60
C SER A 820 5.57 -14.47 65.70
N LEU A 821 6.53 -15.30 65.28
CA LEU A 821 7.41 -16.07 66.16
C LEU A 821 8.79 -15.45 66.16
N ASN A 822 9.41 -15.33 67.34
CA ASN A 822 10.78 -14.85 67.43
C ASN A 822 11.59 -15.65 68.46
N TYR A 823 12.89 -15.79 68.23
CA TYR A 823 13.82 -16.55 69.05
C TYR A 823 14.94 -15.64 69.54
N LEU A 824 15.42 -15.86 70.77
CA LEU A 824 16.56 -15.16 71.36
C LEU A 824 17.88 -15.82 70.97
#